data_AF-A0A8T6F4W0-F1
#
_entry.id   AF-A0A8T6F4W0-F1
#
_cell.length_a   1.000
_cell.length_b   1.000
_cell.length_c   1.000
_cell.angle_alpha   90.00
_cell.angle_beta   90.00
_cell.angle_gamma   90.00
#
_symmetry.space_group_name_H-M   'P 1'
#
loop_
_entity.id
_entity.type
_entity.pdbx_description
1 polymer ?
#
loop_
_entity_poly.entity_id
_entity_poly.type
_entity_poly.pdbx_seq_one_letter_code
_entity_poly.pdbx_strand_id
1 'polypeptide(L)'
;MRVSGIDFPDYLLDALHRGKLVVFAGAGVSMGDPANLPDFDNLAHAIAQGTGLSRTSGEQVDAFLGRLAFRGVAVNQKAAELLTQGNPRPTSLHRDLLRLFGHIRSVRIVTTNFDQLFEEASGSTFNSVPEVFGGPALPLGKRFQGIVHLHGSLMRPDEMILTDQQFGQAYLTEEWARRFVVDLFRTYSVLFIGYSHSDIIMNYLARALRLEDPQPRFVLAREGQDNEQWASLGISPIFYPDHEDGSHSALYQGVSALSDVINRGTLEWRFLIHAAARQKPSLLTQEEEDNVQNAFSDETRLSFFTDSAFDSAWVTWLDSRGLFDNLFTTAEPSAQEVLLSQWLATRFSVTHSSHVFNLIAKHGGQPNAVLWENLCTTIGGGSDSLDPSVLDRWVSVLVNGMPTQLPGPFFNYSLARLAQQCSRYHLFDALLDIVAALSVSSLPLLQADHYFGDDESSNHYIIKRVWDDSVAMHLDALAEPLLSLAVRGLWRRYVVGRTWRNNNRYFDAHSWGRAAIEPHSQNKQPRVTDALLDMARDCLSHIAERNITVLQCWCDYLVASDAPLLRRLAIHTMAQRGDLSADSKVDWLLSQTDIHEIALHHEIYQALRIIYPSADSIHRQQIIDSILKYQMPRKGDIDSQRLTAYHRFSLFNWLHEAFPGCKLALERLNEVIREYPYFEARDHPDLTHWITSEQYLPLSPWTVESLLSRPAGEWREELLAFQDDSMSGPNREGVKDAIREALRQDYEWGFKLASALVANENWDSYIWSSIVEAWSDELTARQHRQVLQLLDQPALLAEHPSELSDLLLSLVKKNTAPYPLVVEANPLAAKLKNYIIQDKRILSEADWLQQAINHPAGALAEYWLHSLTIHRKQYPDRAALNEEYLSALSKIVEDETLVGHLGKAILGRNVHFLLDTDSEWTKKYFLPIFNDYTKKEACRAVWAGFMYGRPLTPAVADLMKEYFLEALPYFEELFPEEALRSGFISRYVAMLIYFVEDPFTEWVPRFFQYADSTQHRRHFVDSIGMVLRNTGEAPLSEFWNTFVKPFWQGRLRSIPPPPLEDEEIEAMLDWLPYLGAQFPEAVELVAQTPGAKLDDGLLVFGLKDRGLGEVYPEATAQLMIYLGASVQGLADWRWHLAKDLIDGLLELDLSEDSRTRLQELQVRLGLGDQPEG
;
A
#
# COMPACT_ATOMS: atom_id res chain seq x y z
N MET A 1 -33.04 22.24 17.31
CA MET A 1 -32.25 23.50 17.30
C MET A 1 -33.12 24.67 17.72
N ARG A 2 -32.71 25.45 18.72
CA ARG A 2 -33.51 26.60 19.19
C ARG A 2 -33.00 27.91 18.58
N VAL A 3 -33.86 28.60 17.83
CA VAL A 3 -33.52 29.88 17.18
C VAL A 3 -34.62 30.91 17.43
N SER A 4 -34.26 32.09 17.93
CA SER A 4 -35.21 33.18 18.24
C SER A 4 -36.42 32.75 19.09
N GLY A 5 -36.21 31.83 20.03
CA GLY A 5 -37.25 31.33 20.93
C GLY A 5 -38.10 30.16 20.39
N ILE A 6 -37.94 29.77 19.12
CA ILE A 6 -38.62 28.63 18.48
C ILE A 6 -37.71 27.39 18.52
N ASP A 7 -38.25 26.23 18.87
CA ASP A 7 -37.53 24.95 18.82
C ASP A 7 -37.86 24.18 17.53
N PHE A 8 -36.91 24.17 16.58
CA PHE A 8 -37.04 23.44 15.32
C PHE A 8 -36.53 22.00 15.48
N PRO A 9 -37.36 20.97 15.19
CA PRO A 9 -36.97 19.57 15.34
C PRO A 9 -35.85 19.15 14.38
N ASP A 10 -34.94 18.29 14.84
CA ASP A 10 -33.79 17.83 14.04
C ASP A 10 -34.21 17.15 12.74
N TYR A 11 -35.32 16.39 12.76
CA TYR A 11 -35.85 15.76 11.54
C TYR A 11 -36.19 16.79 10.46
N LEU A 12 -36.73 17.96 10.84
CA LEU A 12 -37.05 19.02 9.88
C LEU A 12 -35.78 19.60 9.26
N LEU A 13 -34.74 19.78 10.07
CA LEU A 13 -33.43 20.26 9.61
C LEU A 13 -32.76 19.23 8.70
N ASP A 14 -32.81 17.94 9.04
CA ASP A 14 -32.30 16.85 8.21
C ASP A 14 -33.02 16.77 6.87
N ALA A 15 -34.35 16.88 6.88
CA ALA A 15 -35.16 16.91 5.66
C ALA A 15 -34.76 18.09 4.78
N LEU A 16 -34.46 19.25 5.36
CA LEU A 16 -33.99 20.41 4.61
C LEU A 16 -32.60 20.16 4.00
N HIS A 17 -31.61 19.71 4.78
CA HIS A 17 -30.25 19.43 4.29
C HIS A 17 -30.23 18.36 3.19
N ARG A 18 -31.09 17.34 3.28
CA ARG A 18 -31.22 16.28 2.27
C ARG A 18 -32.06 16.68 1.05
N GLY A 19 -32.55 17.93 0.97
CA GLY A 19 -33.41 18.41 -0.11
C GLY A 19 -34.76 17.68 -0.18
N LYS A 20 -35.27 17.25 0.98
CA LYS A 20 -36.50 16.47 1.18
C LYS A 20 -37.61 17.24 1.91
N LEU A 21 -37.37 18.51 2.27
CA LEU A 21 -38.40 19.39 2.83
C LEU A 21 -39.24 20.04 1.71
N VAL A 22 -40.55 20.13 1.94
CA VAL A 22 -41.49 20.94 1.17
C VAL A 22 -42.14 21.95 2.11
N VAL A 23 -42.16 23.22 1.71
CA VAL A 23 -42.93 24.26 2.40
C VAL A 23 -44.32 24.33 1.78
N PHE A 24 -45.35 24.14 2.60
CA PHE A 24 -46.75 24.25 2.19
C PHE A 24 -47.34 25.55 2.74
N ALA A 25 -47.47 26.54 1.86
CA ALA A 25 -47.89 27.90 2.20
C ALA A 25 -49.39 28.12 1.96
N GLY A 26 -50.07 28.72 2.95
CA GLY A 26 -51.47 29.14 2.83
C GLY A 26 -51.63 30.66 2.86
N ALA A 27 -52.90 31.10 2.90
CA ALA A 27 -53.25 32.52 2.81
C ALA A 27 -52.60 33.38 3.90
N GLY A 28 -52.31 32.81 5.07
CA GLY A 28 -51.65 33.50 6.17
C GLY A 28 -50.26 34.05 5.85
N VAL A 29 -49.56 33.51 4.84
CA VAL A 29 -48.26 34.05 4.38
C VAL A 29 -48.43 35.40 3.65
N SER A 30 -49.59 35.63 3.02
CA SER A 30 -49.92 36.82 2.23
C SER A 30 -50.77 37.87 2.98
N MET A 31 -51.20 37.61 4.23
CA MET A 31 -52.02 38.55 5.01
C MET A 31 -51.24 39.72 5.61
N GLY A 32 -49.94 39.56 5.87
CA GLY A 32 -49.11 40.59 6.49
C GLY A 32 -48.72 41.71 5.53
N ASP A 33 -48.26 42.84 6.10
CA ASP A 33 -47.72 43.96 5.33
C ASP A 33 -46.41 43.56 4.59
N PRO A 34 -46.18 43.98 3.33
CA PRO A 34 -47.00 44.83 2.46
C PRO A 34 -47.98 44.10 1.54
N ALA A 35 -48.19 42.79 1.70
CA ALA A 35 -49.09 42.01 0.85
C ALA A 35 -50.56 42.31 1.15
N ASN A 36 -50.94 42.34 2.43
CA ASN A 36 -52.27 42.74 2.92
C ASN A 36 -53.44 42.04 2.20
N LEU A 37 -53.26 40.79 1.75
CA LEU A 37 -54.30 40.04 1.05
C LEU A 37 -55.31 39.41 2.04
N PRO A 38 -56.60 39.32 1.65
CA PRO A 38 -57.61 38.72 2.51
C PRO A 38 -57.42 37.19 2.61
N ASP A 39 -57.82 36.62 3.75
CA ASP A 39 -58.05 35.17 3.85
C ASP A 39 -59.26 34.72 3.00
N PHE A 40 -59.47 33.41 2.91
CA PHE A 40 -60.50 32.84 2.05
C PHE A 40 -61.93 33.28 2.45
N ASP A 41 -62.20 33.39 3.75
CA ASP A 41 -63.49 33.85 4.27
C ASP A 41 -63.75 35.32 3.91
N ASN A 42 -62.78 36.21 4.13
CA ASN A 42 -62.90 37.63 3.81
C ASN A 42 -62.96 37.88 2.30
N LEU A 43 -62.21 37.10 1.51
CA LEU A 43 -62.29 37.13 0.04
C LEU A 43 -63.69 36.75 -0.43
N ALA A 44 -64.29 35.68 0.11
CA ALA A 44 -65.64 35.28 -0.25
C ALA A 44 -66.69 36.34 0.11
N HIS A 45 -66.54 37.01 1.25
CA HIS A 45 -67.40 38.14 1.62
C HIS A 45 -67.23 39.30 0.64
N ALA A 46 -66.00 39.65 0.25
CA ALA A 46 -65.73 40.70 -0.73
C ALA A 46 -66.30 40.37 -2.13
N ILE A 47 -66.20 39.12 -2.58
CA ILE A 47 -66.82 38.64 -3.82
C ILE A 47 -68.35 38.77 -3.76
N ALA A 48 -68.96 38.52 -2.60
CA ALA A 48 -70.40 38.63 -2.42
C ALA A 48 -70.91 40.09 -2.36
N GLN A 49 -70.05 41.08 -2.07
CA GLN A 49 -70.46 42.48 -2.00
C GLN A 49 -71.13 42.95 -3.29
N GLY A 50 -72.28 43.61 -3.16
CA GLY A 50 -73.08 44.12 -4.28
C GLY A 50 -74.00 43.08 -4.95
N THR A 51 -73.94 41.80 -4.57
CA THR A 51 -74.80 40.73 -5.14
C THR A 51 -76.14 40.57 -4.43
N GLY A 52 -76.30 41.16 -3.24
CA GLY A 52 -77.48 40.97 -2.37
C GLY A 52 -77.56 39.62 -1.67
N LEU A 53 -76.52 38.78 -1.78
CA LEU A 53 -76.43 37.45 -1.19
C LEU A 53 -75.41 37.43 -0.05
N SER A 54 -75.72 36.70 1.02
CA SER A 54 -74.81 36.47 2.14
C SER A 54 -74.67 34.97 2.43
N ARG A 55 -73.57 34.60 3.06
CA ARG A 55 -73.30 33.24 3.53
C ARG A 55 -74.28 32.88 4.65
N THR A 56 -74.87 31.69 4.55
CA THR A 56 -75.82 31.19 5.56
C THR A 56 -75.07 30.53 6.72
N SER A 57 -75.68 30.50 7.91
CA SER A 57 -75.04 29.93 9.11
C SER A 57 -74.78 28.44 8.91
N GLY A 58 -73.51 28.01 9.05
CA GLY A 58 -73.07 26.63 8.86
C GLY A 58 -72.74 26.23 7.41
N GLU A 59 -72.94 27.12 6.43
CA GLU A 59 -72.53 26.91 5.05
C GLU A 59 -71.01 27.03 4.92
N GLN A 60 -70.36 26.18 4.13
CA GLN A 60 -68.93 26.30 3.86
C GLN A 60 -68.63 27.40 2.83
N VAL A 61 -67.40 27.91 2.84
CA VAL A 61 -66.99 29.07 2.02
C VAL A 61 -67.05 28.74 0.53
N ASP A 62 -66.51 27.58 0.17
CA ASP A 62 -66.49 27.02 -1.17
C ASP A 62 -67.90 26.73 -1.70
N ALA A 63 -68.78 26.17 -0.86
CA ALA A 63 -70.20 25.98 -1.19
C ALA A 63 -70.95 27.30 -1.38
N PHE A 64 -70.63 28.31 -0.57
CA PHE A 64 -71.19 29.66 -0.73
C PHE A 64 -70.74 30.30 -2.05
N LEU A 65 -69.46 30.20 -2.39
CA LEU A 65 -68.93 30.66 -3.68
C LEU A 65 -69.55 29.87 -4.85
N GLY A 66 -69.75 28.55 -4.71
CA GLY A 66 -70.47 27.74 -5.69
C GLY A 66 -71.92 28.20 -5.91
N ARG A 67 -72.62 28.59 -4.83
CA ARG A 67 -73.97 29.18 -4.91
C ARG A 67 -73.97 30.54 -5.62
N LEU A 68 -72.93 31.37 -5.45
CA LEU A 68 -72.77 32.62 -6.20
C LEU A 68 -72.52 32.34 -7.69
N ALA A 69 -71.63 31.40 -8.00
CA ALA A 69 -71.33 31.00 -9.38
C ALA A 69 -72.56 30.44 -10.10
N PHE A 70 -73.33 29.58 -9.44
CA PHE A 70 -74.60 29.03 -9.97
C PHE A 70 -75.62 30.13 -10.31
N ARG A 71 -75.59 31.26 -9.60
CA ARG A 71 -76.45 32.43 -9.87
C ARG A 71 -75.86 33.39 -10.92
N GLY A 72 -74.78 33.00 -11.60
CA GLY A 72 -74.17 33.75 -12.69
C GLY A 72 -73.16 34.81 -12.24
N VAL A 73 -72.72 34.81 -10.98
CA VAL A 73 -71.60 35.67 -10.54
C VAL A 73 -70.30 35.11 -11.08
N ALA A 74 -69.50 35.94 -11.76
CA ALA A 74 -68.15 35.59 -12.23
C ALA A 74 -67.16 35.54 -11.05
N VAL A 75 -67.29 34.52 -10.19
CA VAL A 75 -66.54 34.37 -8.94
C VAL A 75 -65.04 34.43 -9.16
N ASN A 76 -64.51 33.64 -10.12
CA ASN A 76 -63.09 33.59 -10.45
C ASN A 76 -62.55 34.96 -10.91
N GLN A 77 -63.25 35.64 -11.81
CA GLN A 77 -62.83 36.97 -12.30
C GLN A 77 -62.81 38.01 -11.17
N LYS A 78 -63.86 38.02 -10.34
CA LYS A 78 -63.98 38.96 -9.23
C LYS A 78 -62.95 38.70 -8.14
N ALA A 79 -62.63 37.42 -7.87
CA ALA A 79 -61.52 37.05 -7.00
C ALA A 79 -60.19 37.57 -7.53
N ALA A 80 -59.93 37.39 -8.83
CA ALA A 80 -58.70 37.87 -9.45
C ALA A 80 -58.56 39.41 -9.38
N GLU A 81 -59.66 40.14 -9.61
CA GLU A 81 -59.70 41.60 -9.46
C GLU A 81 -59.41 42.03 -8.01
N LEU A 82 -60.04 41.39 -7.02
CA LEU A 82 -59.86 41.74 -5.61
C LEU A 82 -58.44 41.44 -5.11
N LEU A 83 -57.84 40.35 -5.57
CA LEU A 83 -56.47 39.94 -5.18
C LEU A 83 -55.38 40.74 -5.90
N THR A 84 -55.69 41.42 -7.00
CA THR A 84 -54.75 42.33 -7.69
C THR A 84 -54.91 43.79 -7.26
N GLN A 85 -56.01 44.14 -6.59
CA GLN A 85 -56.21 45.48 -6.05
C GLN A 85 -55.16 45.83 -4.99
N GLY A 86 -54.67 47.07 -5.01
CA GLY A 86 -53.66 47.55 -4.05
C GLY A 86 -52.21 47.24 -4.41
N ASN A 87 -51.95 46.51 -5.51
CA ASN A 87 -50.60 46.14 -5.97
C ASN A 87 -49.78 45.45 -4.86
N PRO A 88 -50.24 44.28 -4.37
CA PRO A 88 -49.62 43.58 -3.25
C PRO A 88 -48.14 43.30 -3.55
N ARG A 89 -47.29 43.40 -2.52
CA ARG A 89 -45.85 43.14 -2.63
C ARG A 89 -45.42 42.01 -1.69
N PRO A 90 -44.35 41.26 -1.99
CA PRO A 90 -43.95 40.15 -1.16
C PRO A 90 -43.50 40.58 0.23
N THR A 91 -44.03 39.91 1.25
CA THR A 91 -43.59 40.07 2.65
C THR A 91 -42.16 39.54 2.85
N SER A 92 -41.50 39.92 3.95
CA SER A 92 -40.20 39.32 4.31
C SER A 92 -40.31 37.81 4.49
N LEU A 93 -41.43 37.30 5.00
CA LEU A 93 -41.68 35.87 5.13
C LEU A 93 -41.60 35.13 3.77
N HIS A 94 -42.09 35.72 2.67
CA HIS A 94 -41.92 35.10 1.34
C HIS A 94 -40.44 34.92 0.97
N ARG A 95 -39.61 35.95 1.24
CA ARG A 95 -38.18 35.92 0.98
C ARG A 95 -37.47 34.93 1.90
N ASP A 96 -37.74 34.96 3.20
CA ASP A 96 -37.08 34.09 4.17
C ASP A 96 -37.42 32.61 3.93
N LEU A 97 -38.66 32.28 3.52
CA LEU A 97 -39.05 30.92 3.13
C LEU A 97 -38.34 30.42 1.87
N LEU A 98 -38.08 31.30 0.92
CA LEU A 98 -37.25 30.97 -0.25
C LEU A 98 -35.78 30.75 0.17
N ARG A 99 -35.26 31.61 1.06
CA ARG A 99 -33.89 31.51 1.58
C ARG A 99 -33.64 30.18 2.30
N LEU A 100 -34.63 29.55 2.92
CA LEU A 100 -34.46 28.21 3.54
C LEU A 100 -33.86 27.17 2.58
N PHE A 101 -34.10 27.28 1.28
CA PHE A 101 -33.59 26.31 0.30
C PHE A 101 -32.16 26.60 -0.20
N GLY A 102 -31.61 27.78 0.13
CA GLY A 102 -30.26 28.25 -0.22
C GLY A 102 -29.99 28.51 -1.71
N HIS A 103 -30.58 27.72 -2.61
CA HIS A 103 -30.39 27.79 -4.05
C HIS A 103 -31.69 27.58 -4.81
N ILE A 104 -31.84 28.26 -5.96
CA ILE A 104 -33.06 28.25 -6.77
C ILE A 104 -33.53 26.85 -7.19
N ARG A 105 -32.59 25.96 -7.54
CA ARG A 105 -32.88 24.56 -7.94
C ARG A 105 -33.33 23.66 -6.79
N SER A 106 -33.18 24.12 -5.55
CA SER A 106 -33.57 23.38 -4.34
C SER A 106 -34.98 23.75 -3.87
N VAL A 107 -35.55 24.84 -4.39
CA VAL A 107 -36.87 25.37 -4.00
C VAL A 107 -37.95 24.31 -4.19
N ARG A 108 -38.74 24.07 -3.15
CA ARG A 108 -39.93 23.21 -3.18
C ARG A 108 -41.03 23.85 -2.34
N ILE A 109 -41.80 24.70 -2.99
CA ILE A 109 -42.94 25.38 -2.37
C ILE A 109 -44.21 24.87 -3.01
N VAL A 110 -45.18 24.48 -2.19
CA VAL A 110 -46.56 24.23 -2.61
C VAL A 110 -47.41 25.30 -1.96
N THR A 111 -48.22 26.01 -2.74
CA THR A 111 -49.08 27.07 -2.23
C THR A 111 -50.52 26.86 -2.70
N THR A 112 -51.46 27.19 -1.82
CA THR A 112 -52.89 27.34 -2.16
C THR A 112 -53.24 28.78 -2.53
N ASN A 113 -52.26 29.69 -2.45
CA ASN A 113 -52.47 31.09 -2.79
C ASN A 113 -52.45 31.27 -4.31
N PHE A 114 -53.30 32.16 -4.81
CA PHE A 114 -53.40 32.46 -6.24
C PHE A 114 -52.39 33.54 -6.67
N ASP A 115 -51.91 34.35 -5.71
CA ASP A 115 -50.95 35.43 -5.93
C ASP A 115 -49.59 34.92 -6.42
N GLN A 116 -48.79 35.81 -7.02
CA GLN A 116 -47.46 35.50 -7.54
C GLN A 116 -46.33 36.03 -6.65
N LEU A 117 -46.59 36.18 -5.35
CA LEU A 117 -45.65 36.87 -4.45
C LEU A 117 -44.39 36.04 -4.19
N PHE A 118 -44.44 34.71 -4.28
CA PHE A 118 -43.23 33.87 -4.21
C PHE A 118 -42.36 34.03 -5.46
N GLU A 119 -42.97 34.11 -6.64
CA GLU A 119 -42.27 34.34 -7.90
C GLU A 119 -41.60 35.72 -7.90
N GLU A 120 -42.31 36.76 -7.45
CA GLU A 120 -41.73 38.11 -7.32
C GLU A 120 -40.61 38.14 -6.27
N ALA A 121 -40.82 37.51 -5.10
CA ALA A 121 -39.79 37.40 -4.06
C ALA A 121 -38.54 36.65 -4.55
N SER A 122 -38.73 35.62 -5.39
CA SER A 122 -37.61 34.84 -5.96
C SER A 122 -36.74 35.68 -6.88
N GLY A 123 -37.33 36.62 -7.63
CA GLY A 123 -36.57 37.58 -8.43
C GLY A 123 -35.61 38.42 -7.58
N SER A 124 -36.03 38.84 -6.38
CA SER A 124 -35.17 39.57 -5.45
C SER A 124 -34.18 38.70 -4.65
N THR A 125 -34.47 37.40 -4.50
CA THR A 125 -33.68 36.48 -3.65
C THR A 125 -32.61 35.73 -4.46
N PHE A 126 -32.93 35.31 -5.69
CA PHE A 126 -32.08 34.47 -6.54
C PHE A 126 -31.75 35.08 -7.90
N ASN A 127 -32.19 36.32 -8.18
CA ASN A 127 -32.09 36.97 -9.50
C ASN A 127 -32.70 36.13 -10.64
N SER A 128 -33.59 35.19 -10.32
CA SER A 128 -34.23 34.27 -11.25
C SER A 128 -35.47 33.65 -10.62
N VAL A 129 -36.40 33.18 -11.46
CA VAL A 129 -37.67 32.57 -11.02
C VAL A 129 -37.57 31.05 -11.14
N PRO A 130 -37.89 30.28 -10.08
CA PRO A 130 -37.93 28.82 -10.14
C PRO A 130 -38.94 28.32 -11.19
N GLU A 131 -38.91 27.03 -11.49
CA GLU A 131 -39.98 26.43 -12.30
C GLU A 131 -41.33 26.60 -11.58
N VAL A 132 -42.36 27.03 -12.31
CA VAL A 132 -43.70 27.30 -11.75
C VAL A 132 -44.71 26.35 -12.37
N PHE A 133 -45.46 25.67 -11.53
CA PHE A 133 -46.51 24.75 -11.93
C PHE A 133 -47.85 25.23 -11.39
N GLY A 134 -48.89 25.21 -12.22
CA GLY A 134 -50.26 25.55 -11.82
C GLY A 134 -51.21 24.40 -12.12
N GLY A 135 -52.16 24.16 -11.23
CA GLY A 135 -53.30 23.28 -11.53
C GLY A 135 -54.01 23.76 -12.80
N PRO A 136 -54.48 22.86 -13.70
CA PRO A 136 -54.51 21.40 -13.55
C PRO A 136 -53.23 20.65 -13.98
N ALA A 137 -52.23 21.35 -14.54
CA ALA A 137 -51.02 20.74 -15.10
C ALA A 137 -49.89 20.61 -14.05
N LEU A 138 -50.12 19.79 -13.02
CA LEU A 138 -49.15 19.56 -11.95
C LEU A 138 -48.07 18.52 -12.32
N PRO A 139 -46.84 18.63 -11.78
CA PRO A 139 -45.80 17.61 -11.92
C PRO A 139 -46.15 16.36 -11.09
N LEU A 140 -45.30 15.32 -11.17
CA LEU A 140 -45.44 14.16 -10.30
C LEU A 140 -45.08 14.55 -8.85
N GLY A 141 -45.99 14.35 -7.89
CA GLY A 141 -45.79 14.79 -6.49
C GLY A 141 -44.56 14.19 -5.81
N LYS A 142 -44.07 13.04 -6.28
CA LYS A 142 -42.81 12.41 -5.82
C LYS A 142 -41.54 13.06 -6.38
N ARG A 143 -41.61 13.86 -7.45
CA ARG A 143 -40.45 14.47 -8.12
C ARG A 143 -40.83 15.84 -8.72
N PHE A 144 -40.53 16.90 -7.98
CA PHE A 144 -40.60 18.28 -8.47
C PHE A 144 -39.57 19.17 -7.77
N GLN A 145 -39.23 20.28 -8.43
CA GLN A 145 -38.40 21.39 -7.94
C GLN A 145 -39.02 22.66 -8.50
N GLY A 146 -39.42 23.60 -7.65
CA GLY A 146 -40.14 24.81 -8.06
C GLY A 146 -41.25 25.23 -7.11
N ILE A 147 -42.11 26.13 -7.60
CA ILE A 147 -43.31 26.64 -6.93
C ILE A 147 -44.54 26.00 -7.57
N VAL A 148 -45.39 25.38 -6.76
CA VAL A 148 -46.61 24.70 -7.20
C VAL A 148 -47.84 25.44 -6.67
N HIS A 149 -48.63 26.03 -7.56
CA HIS A 149 -49.95 26.59 -7.25
C HIS A 149 -51.00 25.49 -7.34
N LEU A 150 -51.28 24.84 -6.21
CA LEU A 150 -52.15 23.68 -6.12
C LEU A 150 -53.60 24.02 -6.51
N HIS A 151 -54.05 25.24 -6.21
CA HIS A 151 -55.42 25.70 -6.50
C HIS A 151 -55.50 26.60 -7.75
N GLY A 152 -54.43 26.67 -8.55
CA GLY A 152 -54.34 27.55 -9.71
C GLY A 152 -53.78 28.93 -9.36
N SER A 153 -53.68 29.82 -10.35
CA SER A 153 -52.96 31.10 -10.25
C SER A 153 -53.75 32.23 -10.90
N LEU A 154 -53.50 33.48 -10.45
CA LEU A 154 -54.08 34.70 -11.03
C LEU A 154 -53.78 34.88 -12.54
N MET A 155 -52.76 34.22 -13.07
CA MET A 155 -52.46 34.24 -14.51
C MET A 155 -53.52 33.55 -15.36
N ARG A 156 -54.28 32.62 -14.77
CA ARG A 156 -55.38 31.90 -15.41
C ARG A 156 -56.57 31.82 -14.45
N PRO A 157 -57.35 32.91 -14.31
CA PRO A 157 -58.46 32.96 -13.37
C PRO A 157 -59.46 31.81 -13.55
N ASP A 158 -59.73 31.39 -14.79
CA ASP A 158 -60.67 30.31 -15.11
C ASP A 158 -60.25 28.94 -14.56
N GLU A 159 -58.96 28.73 -14.29
CA GLU A 159 -58.40 27.50 -13.74
C GLU A 159 -58.29 27.53 -12.19
N MET A 160 -58.66 28.65 -11.54
CA MET A 160 -58.61 28.76 -10.08
C MET A 160 -59.71 27.93 -9.40
N ILE A 161 -59.36 27.31 -8.27
CA ILE A 161 -60.27 26.51 -7.44
C ILE A 161 -60.78 27.36 -6.28
N LEU A 162 -62.05 27.77 -6.36
CA LEU A 162 -62.71 28.61 -5.34
C LEU A 162 -64.05 28.03 -4.87
N THR A 163 -64.70 27.22 -5.71
CA THR A 163 -66.04 26.66 -5.46
C THR A 163 -65.97 25.18 -5.12
N ASP A 164 -66.97 24.69 -4.38
CA ASP A 164 -67.14 23.26 -4.07
C ASP A 164 -67.14 22.37 -5.32
N GLN A 165 -67.76 22.83 -6.42
CA GLN A 165 -67.72 22.16 -7.72
C GLN A 165 -66.29 22.02 -8.26
N GLN A 166 -65.49 23.09 -8.23
CA GLN A 166 -64.09 23.06 -8.68
C GLN A 166 -63.22 22.18 -7.78
N PHE A 167 -63.43 22.21 -6.46
CA PHE A 167 -62.76 21.30 -5.52
C PHE A 167 -63.09 19.83 -5.82
N GLY A 168 -64.37 19.52 -6.04
CA GLY A 168 -64.83 18.20 -6.45
C GLY A 168 -64.20 17.76 -7.78
N GLN A 169 -64.09 18.68 -8.75
CA GLN A 169 -63.48 18.38 -10.04
C GLN A 169 -61.99 18.02 -9.90
N ALA A 170 -61.21 18.87 -9.23
CA ALA A 170 -59.77 18.72 -9.12
C ALA A 170 -59.31 17.52 -8.27
N TYR A 171 -60.02 17.23 -7.18
CA TYR A 171 -59.62 16.19 -6.23
C TYR A 171 -60.32 14.85 -6.42
N LEU A 172 -61.56 14.83 -6.96
CA LEU A 172 -62.36 13.60 -7.05
C LEU A 172 -62.56 13.11 -8.48
N THR A 173 -62.91 13.96 -9.44
CA THR A 173 -63.21 13.48 -10.81
C THR A 173 -61.99 13.44 -11.72
N GLU A 174 -61.17 14.49 -11.72
CA GLU A 174 -59.95 14.56 -12.55
C GLU A 174 -58.70 14.10 -11.79
N GLU A 175 -58.77 14.08 -10.46
CA GLU A 175 -57.79 13.52 -9.52
C GLU A 175 -56.36 14.08 -9.59
N TRP A 176 -56.06 15.07 -10.42
CA TRP A 176 -54.71 15.61 -10.56
C TRP A 176 -54.19 16.20 -9.24
N ALA A 177 -55.04 16.93 -8.49
CA ALA A 177 -54.66 17.53 -7.21
C ALA A 177 -54.46 16.45 -6.14
N ARG A 178 -55.36 15.46 -6.10
CA ARG A 178 -55.29 14.32 -5.19
C ARG A 178 -54.01 13.51 -5.38
N ARG A 179 -53.69 13.16 -6.63
CA ARG A 179 -52.49 12.37 -6.96
C ARG A 179 -51.21 13.10 -6.55
N PHE A 180 -51.13 14.40 -6.83
CA PHE A 180 -49.99 15.23 -6.43
C PHE A 180 -49.81 15.24 -4.90
N VAL A 181 -50.86 15.58 -4.14
CA VAL A 181 -50.79 15.70 -2.67
C VAL A 181 -50.49 14.35 -1.99
N VAL A 182 -51.07 13.25 -2.48
CA VAL A 182 -50.79 11.91 -1.93
C VAL A 182 -49.32 11.51 -2.15
N ASP A 183 -48.79 11.71 -3.36
CA ASP A 183 -47.38 11.42 -3.66
C ASP A 183 -46.43 12.33 -2.87
N LEU A 184 -46.82 13.59 -2.68
CA LEU A 184 -46.09 14.59 -1.91
C LEU A 184 -45.90 14.13 -0.45
N PHE A 185 -47.00 13.83 0.23
CA PHE A 185 -46.98 13.45 1.66
C PHE A 185 -46.23 12.14 1.90
N ARG A 186 -46.29 11.19 0.96
CA ARG A 186 -45.54 9.92 1.04
C ARG A 186 -44.03 10.06 0.83
N THR A 187 -43.57 11.13 0.17
CA THR A 187 -42.19 11.25 -0.31
C THR A 187 -41.37 12.29 0.45
N TYR A 188 -42.02 13.35 0.93
CA TYR A 188 -41.37 14.53 1.49
C TYR A 188 -41.86 14.84 2.90
N SER A 189 -41.00 15.44 3.71
CA SER A 189 -41.43 16.08 4.95
C SER A 189 -42.06 17.43 4.62
N VAL A 190 -43.20 17.75 5.24
CA VAL A 190 -43.96 18.95 4.89
C VAL A 190 -44.02 19.91 6.08
N LEU A 191 -43.66 21.17 5.84
CA LEU A 191 -43.80 22.26 6.79
C LEU A 191 -44.95 23.18 6.35
N PHE A 192 -46.06 23.16 7.09
CA PHE A 192 -47.22 24.03 6.87
C PHE A 192 -47.01 25.41 7.52
N ILE A 193 -47.24 26.47 6.76
CA ILE A 193 -47.09 27.86 7.23
C ILE A 193 -48.25 28.69 6.70
N GLY A 194 -48.95 29.38 7.60
CA GLY A 194 -50.11 30.21 7.24
C GLY A 194 -51.27 29.43 6.63
N TYR A 195 -51.30 28.11 6.79
CA TYR A 195 -52.34 27.22 6.27
C TYR A 195 -53.19 26.66 7.41
N SER A 196 -54.48 26.96 7.39
CA SER A 196 -55.44 26.61 8.46
C SER A 196 -56.01 25.19 8.34
N HIS A 197 -55.72 24.47 7.25
CA HIS A 197 -56.35 23.18 6.95
C HIS A 197 -57.90 23.26 6.91
N SER A 198 -58.47 24.41 6.52
CA SER A 198 -59.93 24.58 6.50
C SER A 198 -60.64 23.79 5.38
N ASP A 199 -59.91 23.39 4.34
CA ASP A 199 -60.48 22.67 3.20
C ASP A 199 -60.89 21.24 3.59
N ILE A 200 -62.16 20.88 3.33
CA ILE A 200 -62.71 19.57 3.69
C ILE A 200 -61.84 18.44 3.16
N ILE A 201 -61.44 18.53 1.89
CA ILE A 201 -60.76 17.46 1.18
C ILE A 201 -59.34 17.24 1.74
N MET A 202 -58.62 18.32 2.05
CA MET A 202 -57.29 18.22 2.66
C MET A 202 -57.34 17.62 4.07
N ASN A 203 -58.36 17.97 4.87
CA ASN A 203 -58.59 17.31 6.16
C ASN A 203 -58.80 15.80 6.03
N TYR A 204 -59.62 15.36 5.07
CA TYR A 204 -59.81 13.92 4.83
C TYR A 204 -58.54 13.24 4.34
N LEU A 205 -57.81 13.84 3.39
CA LEU A 205 -56.55 13.28 2.87
C LEU A 205 -55.48 13.18 3.97
N ALA A 206 -55.29 14.23 4.76
CA ALA A 206 -54.32 14.25 5.85
C ALA A 206 -54.59 13.15 6.88
N ARG A 207 -55.86 12.89 7.20
CA ARG A 207 -56.32 11.82 8.10
C ARG A 207 -56.16 10.43 7.49
N ALA A 208 -56.51 10.26 6.22
CA ALA A 208 -56.41 8.98 5.52
C ALA A 208 -54.96 8.49 5.39
N LEU A 209 -54.02 9.41 5.18
CA LEU A 209 -52.60 9.08 4.97
C LEU A 209 -51.85 8.74 6.27
N ARG A 210 -52.44 8.99 7.45
CA ARG A 210 -51.84 8.57 8.74
C ARG A 210 -51.60 7.07 8.88
N LEU A 211 -52.37 6.26 8.16
CA LEU A 211 -52.37 4.81 8.34
C LEU A 211 -51.19 4.10 7.63
N GLU A 212 -50.44 4.80 6.76
CA GLU A 212 -49.44 4.19 5.88
C GLU A 212 -48.07 4.91 5.78
N ASP A 213 -47.84 6.06 6.43
CA ASP A 213 -46.72 6.97 6.06
C ASP A 213 -45.59 7.08 7.11
N PRO A 214 -44.29 6.94 6.72
CA PRO A 214 -43.14 7.17 7.58
C PRO A 214 -42.65 8.64 7.68
N GLN A 215 -43.08 9.57 6.81
CA GLN A 215 -42.53 10.95 6.80
C GLN A 215 -43.30 11.92 7.73
N PRO A 216 -42.61 12.74 8.54
CA PRO A 216 -43.26 13.67 9.47
C PRO A 216 -43.71 14.96 8.79
N ARG A 217 -44.79 15.51 9.35
CA ARG A 217 -45.42 16.77 8.93
C ARG A 217 -45.41 17.73 10.10
N PHE A 218 -45.11 18.99 9.83
CA PHE A 218 -44.95 20.04 10.83
C PHE A 218 -45.82 21.24 10.50
N VAL A 219 -46.23 22.02 11.49
CA VAL A 219 -46.92 23.30 11.30
C VAL A 219 -46.35 24.35 12.24
N LEU A 220 -46.10 25.57 11.75
CA LEU A 220 -45.77 26.69 12.63
C LEU A 220 -47.05 27.26 13.24
N ALA A 221 -47.22 27.08 14.55
CA ALA A 221 -48.41 27.45 15.29
C ALA A 221 -48.08 28.43 16.43
N ARG A 222 -49.05 29.25 16.80
CA ARG A 222 -48.90 30.19 17.93
C ARG A 222 -49.00 29.43 19.24
N GLU A 223 -48.14 29.75 20.20
CA GLU A 223 -48.19 29.16 21.54
C GLU A 223 -49.57 29.40 22.18
N GLY A 224 -50.17 28.36 22.76
CA GLY A 224 -51.54 28.41 23.30
C GLY A 224 -52.67 28.03 22.33
N GLN A 225 -52.38 27.74 21.06
CA GLN A 225 -53.34 27.07 20.17
C GLN A 225 -53.53 25.60 20.54
N ASP A 226 -54.76 25.11 20.37
CA ASP A 226 -55.14 23.74 20.73
C ASP A 226 -54.37 22.69 19.92
N ASN A 227 -53.54 21.91 20.62
CA ASN A 227 -52.72 20.86 20.04
C ASN A 227 -53.57 19.68 19.53
N GLU A 228 -54.79 19.48 20.08
CA GLU A 228 -55.65 18.35 19.71
C GLU A 228 -56.06 18.38 18.22
N GLN A 229 -56.24 19.57 17.64
CA GLN A 229 -56.60 19.72 16.22
C GLN A 229 -55.49 19.15 15.31
N TRP A 230 -54.24 19.58 15.49
CA TRP A 230 -53.10 19.15 14.67
C TRP A 230 -52.71 17.70 14.94
N ALA A 231 -52.79 17.29 16.20
CA ALA A 231 -52.62 15.91 16.64
C ALA A 231 -53.71 14.97 16.09
N SER A 232 -54.85 15.47 15.60
CA SER A 232 -55.83 14.65 14.86
C SER A 232 -55.49 14.48 13.37
N LEU A 233 -54.65 15.36 12.80
CA LEU A 233 -54.34 15.42 11.37
C LEU A 233 -53.01 14.77 10.98
N GLY A 234 -52.08 14.61 11.90
CA GLY A 234 -50.78 13.96 11.63
C GLY A 234 -49.63 14.93 11.61
N ILE A 235 -49.87 16.11 12.17
CA ILE A 235 -49.04 17.27 11.99
C ILE A 235 -48.57 17.66 13.39
N SER A 236 -47.25 17.77 13.55
CA SER A 236 -46.62 18.15 14.81
C SER A 236 -46.46 19.67 14.84
N PRO A 237 -47.07 20.38 15.80
CA PRO A 237 -46.90 21.82 15.89
C PRO A 237 -45.50 22.19 16.38
N ILE A 238 -44.93 23.21 15.74
CA ILE A 238 -43.73 23.94 16.16
C ILE A 238 -44.23 25.30 16.65
N PHE A 239 -44.12 25.53 17.95
CA PHE A 239 -44.70 26.72 18.58
C PHE A 239 -43.74 27.91 18.51
N TYR A 240 -44.27 29.07 18.10
CA TYR A 240 -43.59 30.36 18.28
C TYR A 240 -44.23 31.17 19.40
N PRO A 241 -43.43 31.98 20.13
CA PRO A 241 -43.91 32.77 21.26
C PRO A 241 -45.06 33.71 20.88
N ASP A 242 -46.00 33.86 21.81
CA ASP A 242 -47.09 34.80 21.67
C ASP A 242 -46.72 36.21 22.20
N HIS A 243 -47.09 37.26 21.46
CA HIS A 243 -46.97 38.65 21.87
C HIS A 243 -48.35 39.25 22.18
N GLU A 244 -48.43 40.10 23.22
CA GLU A 244 -49.69 40.69 23.71
C GLU A 244 -50.48 41.49 22.66
N ASP A 245 -49.81 41.95 21.60
CA ASP A 245 -50.42 42.69 20.47
C ASP A 245 -51.08 41.79 19.42
N GLY A 246 -50.97 40.46 19.58
CA GLY A 246 -51.49 39.48 18.65
C GLY A 246 -50.76 39.43 17.31
N SER A 247 -49.59 40.05 17.19
CA SER A 247 -48.79 40.06 15.97
C SER A 247 -48.07 38.73 15.73
N HIS A 248 -47.92 38.35 14.45
CA HIS A 248 -47.11 37.19 14.05
C HIS A 248 -45.61 37.53 13.93
N SER A 249 -45.13 38.56 14.62
CA SER A 249 -43.75 39.05 14.50
C SER A 249 -42.70 37.99 14.88
N ALA A 250 -42.96 37.19 15.92
CA ALA A 250 -42.11 36.07 16.33
C ALA A 250 -41.95 34.98 15.26
N LEU A 251 -43.01 34.70 14.47
CA LEU A 251 -42.92 33.79 13.32
C LEU A 251 -41.96 34.32 12.26
N TYR A 252 -42.09 35.61 11.92
CA TYR A 252 -41.22 36.25 10.93
C TYR A 252 -39.75 36.24 11.39
N GLN A 253 -39.50 36.61 12.64
CA GLN A 253 -38.14 36.59 13.21
C GLN A 253 -37.56 35.18 13.28
N GLY A 254 -38.37 34.19 13.65
CA GLY A 254 -37.92 32.80 13.75
C GLY A 254 -37.57 32.17 12.41
N VAL A 255 -38.41 32.37 11.37
CA VAL A 255 -38.10 31.88 10.02
C VAL A 255 -36.90 32.61 9.43
N SER A 256 -36.79 33.93 9.64
CA SER A 256 -35.65 34.73 9.19
C SER A 256 -34.34 34.24 9.83
N ALA A 257 -34.32 34.07 11.15
CA ALA A 257 -33.14 33.59 11.87
C ALA A 257 -32.78 32.14 11.51
N LEU A 258 -33.78 31.26 11.31
CA LEU A 258 -33.53 29.92 10.78
C LEU A 258 -32.89 29.99 9.38
N SER A 259 -33.41 30.84 8.50
CA SER A 259 -32.85 31.04 7.17
C SER A 259 -31.43 31.61 7.20
N ASP A 260 -31.12 32.48 8.15
CA ASP A 260 -29.75 32.99 8.35
C ASP A 260 -28.83 31.84 8.74
N VAL A 261 -29.19 31.03 9.73
CA VAL A 261 -28.42 29.87 10.18
C VAL A 261 -28.11 28.90 9.04
N ILE A 262 -29.12 28.56 8.23
CA ILE A 262 -28.96 27.62 7.10
C ILE A 262 -28.01 28.18 6.03
N ASN A 263 -28.05 29.49 5.79
CA ASN A 263 -27.25 30.14 4.76
C ASN A 263 -25.93 30.73 5.25
N ARG A 264 -25.55 30.51 6.52
CA ARG A 264 -24.28 30.98 7.08
C ARG A 264 -23.12 30.43 6.28
N GLY A 265 -22.24 31.32 5.84
CA GLY A 265 -21.01 30.96 5.16
C GLY A 265 -20.01 30.29 6.10
N THR A 266 -19.04 29.57 5.55
CA THR A 266 -17.99 28.87 6.32
C THR A 266 -17.21 29.80 7.25
N LEU A 267 -16.89 31.03 6.81
CA LEU A 267 -16.19 32.03 7.62
C LEU A 267 -17.01 32.53 8.82
N GLU A 268 -18.32 32.66 8.66
CA GLU A 268 -19.22 33.04 9.75
C GLU A 268 -19.35 31.91 10.77
N TRP A 269 -19.49 30.66 10.29
CA TRP A 269 -19.44 29.48 11.15
C TRP A 269 -18.11 29.41 11.92
N ARG A 270 -16.98 29.66 11.26
CA ARG A 270 -15.68 29.73 11.90
C ARG A 270 -15.63 30.79 12.99
N PHE A 271 -16.13 32.00 12.72
CA PHE A 271 -16.17 33.07 13.71
C PHE A 271 -16.98 32.68 14.95
N LEU A 272 -18.20 32.16 14.75
CA LEU A 272 -19.10 31.77 15.85
C LEU A 272 -18.55 30.59 16.65
N ILE A 273 -18.07 29.54 15.98
CA ILE A 273 -17.52 28.36 16.65
C ILE A 273 -16.23 28.72 17.39
N HIS A 274 -15.35 29.54 16.82
CA HIS A 274 -14.16 30.02 17.54
C HIS A 274 -14.54 30.87 18.77
N ALA A 275 -15.52 31.76 18.64
CA ALA A 275 -15.98 32.59 19.76
C ALA A 275 -16.55 31.74 20.89
N ALA A 276 -17.29 30.67 20.58
CA ALA A 276 -17.80 29.72 21.56
C ALA A 276 -16.69 28.82 22.15
N ALA A 277 -15.84 28.22 21.30
CA ALA A 277 -14.79 27.27 21.70
C ALA A 277 -13.71 27.89 22.62
N ARG A 278 -13.44 29.20 22.48
CA ARG A 278 -12.52 29.94 23.36
C ARG A 278 -13.07 30.18 24.77
N GLN A 279 -14.37 30.04 24.97
CA GLN A 279 -15.01 30.15 26.26
C GLN A 279 -15.03 28.79 26.99
N LYS A 280 -15.30 28.82 28.29
CA LYS A 280 -15.56 27.58 29.04
C LYS A 280 -16.96 27.07 28.69
N PRO A 281 -17.16 25.75 28.54
CA PRO A 281 -18.49 25.19 28.22
C PRO A 281 -19.59 25.62 29.19
N SER A 282 -19.26 25.83 30.47
CA SER A 282 -20.21 26.26 31.50
C SER A 282 -20.70 27.72 31.37
N LEU A 283 -20.07 28.52 30.51
CA LEU A 283 -20.39 29.93 30.30
C LEU A 283 -21.17 30.17 28.99
N LEU A 284 -21.33 29.13 28.18
CA LEU A 284 -22.03 29.24 26.91
C LEU A 284 -23.51 29.54 27.13
N THR A 285 -24.03 30.42 26.29
CA THR A 285 -25.47 30.51 26.09
C THR A 285 -25.98 29.25 25.40
N GLN A 286 -27.27 28.96 25.53
CA GLN A 286 -27.89 27.80 24.85
C GLN A 286 -27.67 27.85 23.32
N GLU A 287 -27.65 29.05 22.73
CA GLU A 287 -27.41 29.22 21.30
C GLU A 287 -25.96 28.91 20.89
N GLU A 288 -24.97 29.33 21.70
CA GLU A 288 -23.57 28.98 21.46
C GLU A 288 -23.31 27.48 21.65
N GLU A 289 -23.98 26.87 22.63
CA GLU A 289 -23.93 25.42 22.84
C GLU A 289 -24.52 24.66 21.63
N ASP A 290 -25.68 25.09 21.13
CA ASP A 290 -26.29 24.51 19.92
C ASP A 290 -25.38 24.69 18.69
N ASN A 291 -24.68 25.82 18.55
CA ASN A 291 -23.71 26.06 17.47
C ASN A 291 -22.52 25.09 17.55
N VAL A 292 -21.98 24.85 18.75
CA VAL A 292 -20.91 23.87 18.97
C VAL A 292 -21.42 22.46 18.73
N GLN A 293 -22.62 22.12 19.19
CA GLN A 293 -23.25 20.82 18.92
C GLN A 293 -23.44 20.58 17.41
N ASN A 294 -23.83 21.62 16.66
CA ASN A 294 -23.96 21.55 15.22
C ASN A 294 -22.62 21.33 14.51
N ALA A 295 -21.51 21.78 15.09
CA ALA A 295 -20.18 21.55 14.54
C ALA A 295 -19.85 20.06 14.41
N PHE A 296 -20.40 19.19 15.24
CA PHE A 296 -20.19 17.74 15.15
C PHE A 296 -20.90 17.07 13.98
N SER A 297 -21.86 17.76 13.34
CA SER A 297 -22.54 17.26 12.15
C SER A 297 -21.74 17.44 10.85
N ASP A 298 -20.64 18.22 10.89
CA ASP A 298 -19.83 18.57 9.72
C ASP A 298 -18.33 18.63 10.08
N GLU A 299 -17.48 17.89 9.37
CA GLU A 299 -16.04 17.79 9.69
C GLU A 299 -15.30 19.12 9.62
N THR A 300 -15.68 20.01 8.69
CA THR A 300 -15.05 21.34 8.55
C THR A 300 -15.41 22.24 9.72
N ARG A 301 -16.67 22.19 10.18
CA ARG A 301 -17.08 22.95 11.38
C ARG A 301 -16.43 22.40 12.64
N LEU A 302 -16.30 21.08 12.74
CA LEU A 302 -15.60 20.43 13.86
C LEU A 302 -14.13 20.86 13.93
N SER A 303 -13.46 21.06 12.79
CA SER A 303 -12.08 21.54 12.79
C SER A 303 -11.95 22.94 13.39
N PHE A 304 -12.89 23.85 13.09
CA PHE A 304 -12.91 25.18 13.70
C PHE A 304 -13.07 25.12 15.23
N PHE A 305 -13.81 24.12 15.72
CA PHE A 305 -13.91 23.87 17.15
C PHE A 305 -12.57 23.38 17.71
N THR A 306 -11.96 22.34 17.11
CA THR A 306 -10.69 21.77 17.60
C THR A 306 -9.52 22.77 17.54
N ASP A 307 -9.58 23.73 16.63
CA ASP A 307 -8.58 24.80 16.48
C ASP A 307 -8.61 25.85 17.61
N SER A 308 -9.70 25.95 18.36
CA SER A 308 -9.88 27.00 19.38
C SER A 308 -10.32 26.50 20.76
N ALA A 309 -10.69 25.22 20.87
CA ALA A 309 -11.05 24.58 22.13
C ALA A 309 -9.79 24.20 22.92
N PHE A 310 -9.26 25.15 23.70
CA PHE A 310 -8.04 24.96 24.50
C PHE A 310 -8.30 24.64 25.99
N ASP A 311 -9.50 24.93 26.49
CA ASP A 311 -9.83 24.70 27.90
C ASP A 311 -10.14 23.21 28.15
N SER A 312 -9.48 22.61 29.14
CA SER A 312 -9.67 21.20 29.52
C SER A 312 -11.11 20.81 29.89
N ALA A 313 -11.96 21.77 30.25
CA ALA A 313 -13.39 21.53 30.48
C ALA A 313 -14.10 20.96 29.24
N TRP A 314 -13.61 21.26 28.03
CA TRP A 314 -14.13 20.69 26.79
C TRP A 314 -13.99 19.16 26.72
N VAL A 315 -12.91 18.60 27.26
CA VAL A 315 -12.72 17.14 27.32
C VAL A 315 -13.85 16.49 28.13
N THR A 316 -14.19 17.08 29.28
CA THR A 316 -15.28 16.55 30.14
C THR A 316 -16.65 16.74 29.48
N TRP A 317 -16.85 17.87 28.79
CA TRP A 317 -18.10 18.19 28.10
C TRP A 317 -18.38 17.21 26.95
N LEU A 318 -17.36 16.87 26.15
CA LEU A 318 -17.45 15.90 25.05
C LEU A 318 -17.70 14.47 25.55
N ASP A 319 -16.94 14.07 26.58
CA ASP A 319 -17.07 12.77 27.24
C ASP A 319 -18.48 12.57 27.83
N SER A 320 -19.08 13.59 28.44
CA SER A 320 -20.45 13.51 28.98
C SER A 320 -21.54 13.29 27.90
N ARG A 321 -21.21 13.50 26.62
CA ARG A 321 -22.10 13.34 25.46
C ARG A 321 -21.81 12.07 24.64
N GLY A 322 -20.85 11.23 25.08
CA GLY A 322 -20.50 9.98 24.39
C GLY A 322 -19.71 10.17 23.09
N LEU A 323 -19.12 11.35 22.86
CA LEU A 323 -18.40 11.66 21.61
C LEU A 323 -16.98 11.06 21.52
N PHE A 324 -16.56 10.32 22.54
CA PHE A 324 -15.31 9.57 22.54
C PHE A 324 -15.51 8.05 22.62
N ASP A 325 -16.76 7.56 22.66
CA ASP A 325 -17.04 6.17 23.02
C ASP A 325 -16.35 5.18 22.08
N ASN A 326 -16.31 5.44 20.76
CA ASN A 326 -15.63 4.53 19.82
C ASN A 326 -14.10 4.64 19.86
N LEU A 327 -13.54 5.69 20.48
CA LEU A 327 -12.09 5.81 20.70
C LEU A 327 -11.58 4.86 21.79
N PHE A 328 -12.49 4.20 22.52
CA PHE A 328 -12.18 3.25 23.59
C PHE A 328 -12.84 1.88 23.36
N THR A 329 -13.34 1.61 22.16
CA THR A 329 -13.89 0.30 21.78
C THR A 329 -13.18 -0.26 20.55
N THR A 330 -13.55 -1.48 20.14
CA THR A 330 -13.06 -2.10 18.90
C THR A 330 -13.84 -1.64 17.65
N ALA A 331 -14.80 -0.73 17.80
CA ALA A 331 -15.53 -0.17 16.67
C ALA A 331 -14.63 0.77 15.86
N GLU A 332 -14.84 0.84 14.55
CA GLU A 332 -14.17 1.83 13.71
C GLU A 332 -14.68 3.23 14.07
N PRO A 333 -13.80 4.17 14.44
CA PRO A 333 -14.21 5.52 14.77
C PRO A 333 -14.70 6.26 13.52
N SER A 334 -15.70 7.13 13.68
CA SER A 334 -16.13 8.01 12.60
C SER A 334 -15.05 9.04 12.24
N ALA A 335 -15.14 9.66 11.07
CA ALA A 335 -14.20 10.72 10.68
C ALA A 335 -14.13 11.86 11.71
N GLN A 336 -15.25 12.21 12.34
CA GLN A 336 -15.31 13.18 13.44
C GLN A 336 -14.55 12.69 14.68
N GLU A 337 -14.69 11.42 15.04
CA GLU A 337 -13.99 10.84 16.19
C GLU A 337 -12.48 10.75 15.94
N VAL A 338 -12.04 10.51 14.70
CA VAL A 338 -10.62 10.57 14.30
C VAL A 338 -10.05 11.98 14.52
N LEU A 339 -10.79 13.03 14.13
CA LEU A 339 -10.41 14.43 14.38
C LEU A 339 -10.33 14.75 15.87
N LEU A 340 -11.32 14.30 16.64
CA LEU A 340 -11.33 14.45 18.09
C LEU A 340 -10.19 13.70 18.77
N SER A 341 -9.80 12.54 18.24
CA SER A 341 -8.65 11.77 18.70
C SER A 341 -7.34 12.55 18.51
N GLN A 342 -7.13 13.13 17.32
CA GLN A 342 -5.97 13.95 17.04
C GLN A 342 -5.94 15.22 17.90
N TRP A 343 -7.09 15.90 18.05
CA TRP A 343 -7.24 17.07 18.91
C TRP A 343 -6.92 16.75 20.39
N LEU A 344 -7.50 15.66 20.92
CA LEU A 344 -7.26 15.21 22.29
C LEU A 344 -5.77 14.91 22.51
N ALA A 345 -5.16 14.18 21.57
CA ALA A 345 -3.75 13.83 21.61
C ALA A 345 -2.87 15.09 21.61
N THR A 346 -2.96 15.90 20.55
CA THR A 346 -2.08 17.05 20.30
C THR A 346 -2.23 18.19 21.30
N ARG A 347 -3.45 18.46 21.78
CA ARG A 347 -3.73 19.64 22.63
C ARG A 347 -3.56 19.36 24.13
N PHE A 348 -4.05 18.21 24.61
CA PHE A 348 -4.19 17.96 26.05
C PHE A 348 -3.21 16.94 26.60
N SER A 349 -2.60 16.09 25.77
CA SER A 349 -1.79 14.99 26.29
C SER A 349 -0.46 15.46 26.88
N VAL A 350 0.05 16.61 26.43
CA VAL A 350 1.27 17.23 26.99
C VAL A 350 0.95 18.25 28.10
N THR A 351 0.03 19.19 27.85
CA THR A 351 -0.23 20.32 28.76
C THR A 351 -1.21 19.98 29.90
N HIS A 352 -2.11 19.02 29.70
CA HIS A 352 -3.21 18.68 30.60
C HIS A 352 -3.36 17.15 30.79
N SER A 353 -2.25 16.42 30.84
CA SER A 353 -2.22 14.95 30.80
C SER A 353 -3.13 14.27 31.83
N SER A 354 -3.34 14.88 33.01
CA SER A 354 -4.24 14.37 34.05
C SER A 354 -5.68 14.19 33.57
N HIS A 355 -6.18 15.09 32.71
CA HIS A 355 -7.54 14.99 32.16
C HIS A 355 -7.63 13.81 31.19
N VAL A 356 -6.61 13.61 30.35
CA VAL A 356 -6.56 12.50 29.40
C VAL A 356 -6.42 11.15 30.13
N PHE A 357 -5.61 11.08 31.20
CA PHE A 357 -5.52 9.88 32.03
C PHE A 357 -6.85 9.54 32.71
N ASN A 358 -7.56 10.53 33.25
CA ASN A 358 -8.87 10.31 33.85
C ASN A 358 -9.89 9.83 32.82
N LEU A 359 -9.84 10.37 31.60
CA LEU A 359 -10.69 9.94 30.49
C LEU A 359 -10.42 8.47 30.13
N ILE A 360 -9.15 8.11 29.91
CA ILE A 360 -8.74 6.73 29.60
C ILE A 360 -9.18 5.78 30.73
N ALA A 361 -8.97 6.16 31.99
CA ALA A 361 -9.38 5.35 33.14
C ALA A 361 -10.90 5.17 33.25
N LYS A 362 -11.68 6.22 32.95
CA LYS A 362 -13.15 6.17 32.93
C LYS A 362 -13.68 5.19 31.89
N HIS A 363 -13.02 5.10 30.74
CA HIS A 363 -13.39 4.25 29.60
C HIS A 363 -12.71 2.86 29.61
N GLY A 364 -12.29 2.36 30.77
CA GLY A 364 -11.79 0.99 30.91
C GLY A 364 -10.31 0.80 30.58
N GLY A 365 -9.57 1.88 30.31
CA GLY A 365 -8.11 1.88 30.31
C GLY A 365 -7.43 1.50 28.99
N GLN A 366 -8.18 1.26 27.90
CA GLN A 366 -7.60 0.88 26.61
C GLN A 366 -8.06 1.80 25.48
N PRO A 367 -7.17 2.63 24.90
CA PRO A 367 -7.47 3.36 23.68
C PRO A 367 -7.57 2.40 22.49
N ASN A 368 -8.40 2.74 21.50
CA ASN A 368 -8.41 2.04 20.21
C ASN A 368 -7.12 2.34 19.41
N ALA A 369 -6.94 1.69 18.25
CA ALA A 369 -5.72 1.82 17.46
C ALA A 369 -5.43 3.27 17.02
N VAL A 370 -6.46 4.02 16.62
CA VAL A 370 -6.32 5.42 16.14
C VAL A 370 -5.90 6.35 17.28
N LEU A 371 -6.59 6.29 18.43
CA LEU A 371 -6.23 7.09 19.60
C LEU A 371 -4.86 6.71 20.13
N TRP A 372 -4.54 5.42 20.17
CA TRP A 372 -3.23 4.95 20.59
C TRP A 372 -2.10 5.50 19.72
N GLU A 373 -2.27 5.47 18.39
CA GLU A 373 -1.26 5.98 17.44
C GLU A 373 -1.06 7.50 17.57
N ASN A 374 -2.15 8.26 17.65
CA ASN A 374 -2.09 9.71 17.83
C ASN A 374 -1.42 10.10 19.15
N LEU A 375 -1.71 9.39 20.25
CA LEU A 375 -1.04 9.57 21.53
C LEU A 375 0.45 9.20 21.44
N CYS A 376 0.77 8.05 20.85
CA CYS A 376 2.16 7.58 20.71
C CYS A 376 3.01 8.59 19.92
N THR A 377 2.50 9.09 18.80
CA THR A 377 3.16 10.08 17.95
C THR A 377 3.31 11.43 18.64
N THR A 378 2.25 11.93 19.29
CA THR A 378 2.30 13.23 19.98
C THR A 378 3.25 13.20 21.17
N ILE A 379 3.15 12.19 22.04
CA ILE A 379 4.03 12.09 23.21
C ILE A 379 5.47 11.84 22.76
N GLY A 380 5.71 11.00 21.74
CA GLY A 380 7.04 10.78 21.18
C GLY A 380 7.66 12.03 20.51
N GLY A 381 6.83 12.94 19.99
CA GLY A 381 7.27 14.21 19.42
C GLY A 381 7.49 15.33 20.46
N GLY A 382 6.67 15.37 21.51
CA GLY A 382 6.64 16.44 22.52
C GLY A 382 7.26 16.09 23.88
N SER A 383 7.86 14.91 24.03
CA SER A 383 8.36 14.36 25.29
C SER A 383 9.38 15.24 26.04
N ASP A 384 10.13 16.09 25.34
CA ASP A 384 11.10 17.01 25.97
C ASP A 384 10.46 18.02 26.94
N SER A 385 9.16 18.29 26.76
CA SER A 385 8.40 19.25 27.55
C SER A 385 7.64 18.64 28.74
N LEU A 386 7.67 17.30 28.89
CA LEU A 386 6.93 16.58 29.93
C LEU A 386 7.72 16.48 31.23
N ASP A 387 7.01 16.58 32.36
CA ASP A 387 7.56 16.19 33.66
C ASP A 387 7.88 14.67 33.67
N PRO A 388 9.00 14.22 34.26
CA PRO A 388 9.38 12.81 34.27
C PRO A 388 8.31 11.88 34.85
N SER A 389 7.56 12.31 35.88
CA SER A 389 6.50 11.50 36.49
C SER A 389 5.25 11.38 35.62
N VAL A 390 5.08 12.28 34.66
CA VAL A 390 4.00 12.25 33.66
C VAL A 390 4.42 11.40 32.47
N LEU A 391 5.68 11.52 32.03
CA LEU A 391 6.26 10.68 31.00
C LEU A 391 6.20 9.19 31.38
N ASP A 392 6.56 8.85 32.62
CA ASP A 392 6.49 7.48 33.15
C ASP A 392 5.08 6.87 33.04
N ARG A 393 4.05 7.65 33.42
CA ARG A 393 2.64 7.24 33.28
C ARG A 393 2.23 7.08 31.83
N TRP A 394 2.68 7.97 30.94
CA TRP A 394 2.39 7.85 29.51
C TRP A 394 2.98 6.58 28.92
N VAL A 395 4.23 6.24 29.25
CA VAL A 395 4.85 5.00 28.79
C VAL A 395 4.05 3.79 29.27
N SER A 396 3.65 3.76 30.55
CA SER A 396 2.80 2.70 31.08
C SER A 396 1.49 2.57 30.30
N VAL A 397 0.78 3.67 30.03
CA VAL A 397 -0.47 3.67 29.24
C VAL A 397 -0.24 3.18 27.81
N LEU A 398 0.81 3.67 27.13
CA LEU A 398 1.07 3.35 25.73
C LEU A 398 1.53 1.89 25.55
N VAL A 399 2.40 1.39 26.42
CA VAL A 399 2.87 0.00 26.33
C VAL A 399 1.75 -0.99 26.64
N ASN A 400 0.94 -0.72 27.68
CA ASN A 400 -0.16 -1.60 28.06
C ASN A 400 -1.40 -1.46 27.15
N GLY A 401 -1.55 -0.32 26.47
CA GLY A 401 -2.63 -0.04 25.52
C GLY A 401 -2.31 -0.41 24.07
N MET A 402 -1.18 -1.07 23.80
CA MET A 402 -0.74 -1.40 22.44
C MET A 402 -1.76 -2.29 21.69
N PRO A 403 -2.24 -1.88 20.51
CA PRO A 403 -3.20 -2.66 19.71
C PRO A 403 -2.62 -3.99 19.22
N THR A 404 -3.48 -5.00 19.03
CA THR A 404 -3.08 -6.31 18.47
C THR A 404 -2.76 -6.27 16.98
N GLN A 405 -3.39 -5.36 16.23
CA GLN A 405 -3.06 -5.05 14.85
C GLN A 405 -2.49 -3.64 14.82
N LEU A 406 -1.23 -3.52 14.40
CA LEU A 406 -0.50 -2.27 14.43
C LEU A 406 -0.85 -1.44 13.17
N PRO A 407 -1.19 -0.15 13.31
CA PRO A 407 -1.69 0.68 12.21
C PRO A 407 -0.61 1.14 11.19
N GLY A 408 0.67 0.76 11.36
CA GLY A 408 1.75 1.04 10.41
C GLY A 408 3.15 0.90 11.05
N PRO A 409 4.26 1.09 10.31
CA PRO A 409 5.62 0.90 10.82
C PRO A 409 6.17 2.06 11.69
N PHE A 410 5.49 3.22 11.70
CA PHE A 410 6.04 4.46 12.27
C PHE A 410 6.03 4.54 13.81
N PHE A 411 5.17 3.79 14.51
CA PHE A 411 5.13 3.83 15.99
C PHE A 411 6.44 3.36 16.64
N ASN A 412 7.22 2.51 15.97
CA ASN A 412 8.51 2.06 16.47
C ASN A 412 9.51 3.23 16.61
N TYR A 413 9.44 4.23 15.73
CA TYR A 413 10.25 5.45 15.84
C TYR A 413 9.82 6.30 17.04
N SER A 414 8.52 6.43 17.28
CA SER A 414 7.98 7.16 18.43
C SER A 414 8.39 6.49 19.75
N LEU A 415 8.29 5.16 19.84
CA LEU A 415 8.78 4.39 20.99
C LEU A 415 10.28 4.56 21.20
N ALA A 416 11.09 4.60 20.13
CA ALA A 416 12.52 4.83 20.25
C ALA A 416 12.86 6.22 20.81
N ARG A 417 12.11 7.27 20.42
CA ARG A 417 12.26 8.62 21.00
C ARG A 417 11.85 8.65 22.48
N LEU A 418 10.78 7.94 22.85
CA LEU A 418 10.39 7.81 24.25
C LEU A 418 11.47 7.09 25.08
N ALA A 419 12.12 6.06 24.52
CA ALA A 419 13.22 5.36 25.17
C ALA A 419 14.42 6.28 25.45
N GLN A 420 14.79 7.13 24.49
CA GLN A 420 15.87 8.13 24.66
C GLN A 420 15.58 9.11 25.81
N GLN A 421 14.31 9.54 25.94
CA GLN A 421 13.91 10.44 27.03
C GLN A 421 13.86 9.74 28.38
N CYS A 422 13.32 8.51 28.43
CA CYS A 422 13.32 7.70 29.65
C CYS A 422 14.76 7.45 30.14
N SER A 423 15.68 7.19 29.21
CA SER A 423 17.12 7.09 29.50
C SER A 423 17.68 8.38 30.11
N ARG A 424 17.44 9.54 29.47
CA ARG A 424 17.87 10.86 29.96
C ARG A 424 17.36 11.20 31.37
N TYR A 425 16.13 10.79 31.70
CA TYR A 425 15.50 11.02 33.00
C TYR A 425 15.69 9.87 34.01
N HIS A 426 16.44 8.82 33.66
CA HIS A 426 16.63 7.62 34.48
C HIS A 426 15.33 6.90 34.87
N LEU A 427 14.32 6.92 33.99
CA LEU A 427 13.06 6.18 34.12
C LEU A 427 13.27 4.74 33.63
N PHE A 428 13.94 3.94 34.47
CA PHE A 428 14.42 2.60 34.10
C PHE A 428 13.30 1.59 33.84
N ASP A 429 12.24 1.57 34.65
CA ASP A 429 11.11 0.65 34.45
C ASP A 429 10.37 0.97 33.13
N ALA A 430 10.09 2.24 32.85
CA ALA A 430 9.52 2.69 31.58
C ALA A 430 10.40 2.31 30.39
N LEU A 431 11.73 2.45 30.52
CA LEU A 431 12.67 2.05 29.47
C LEU A 431 12.61 0.53 29.20
N LEU A 432 12.50 -0.29 30.26
CA LEU A 432 12.33 -1.75 30.13
C LEU A 432 11.02 -2.11 29.44
N ASP A 433 9.92 -1.44 29.78
CA ASP A 433 8.61 -1.64 29.17
C ASP A 433 8.63 -1.35 27.66
N ILE A 434 9.31 -0.27 27.24
CA ILE A 434 9.46 0.07 25.81
C ILE A 434 10.26 -1.01 25.08
N VAL A 435 11.39 -1.45 25.64
CA VAL A 435 12.21 -2.52 25.04
C VAL A 435 11.42 -3.82 24.94
N ALA A 436 10.59 -4.15 25.94
CA ALA A 436 9.73 -5.32 25.92
C ALA A 436 8.70 -5.24 24.79
N ALA A 437 8.08 -4.06 24.61
CA ALA A 437 7.08 -3.81 23.58
C ALA A 437 7.65 -3.97 22.17
N LEU A 438 8.80 -3.33 21.88
CA LEU A 438 9.52 -3.45 20.61
C LEU A 438 9.95 -4.90 20.30
N SER A 439 10.29 -5.67 21.35
CA SER A 439 10.67 -7.08 21.21
C SER A 439 9.49 -7.98 20.84
N VAL A 440 8.25 -7.59 21.17
CA VAL A 440 7.02 -8.37 20.91
C VAL A 440 6.38 -8.00 19.58
N SER A 441 6.34 -6.70 19.20
CA SER A 441 5.76 -6.24 17.93
C SER A 441 6.41 -6.89 16.70
N SER A 442 7.65 -7.32 16.83
CA SER A 442 8.48 -7.96 15.81
C SER A 442 8.35 -9.50 15.77
N LEU A 443 7.27 -10.10 16.29
CA LEU A 443 7.00 -11.55 16.23
C LEU A 443 5.97 -11.86 15.14
N PRO A 444 6.38 -12.16 13.89
CA PRO A 444 5.44 -12.56 12.85
C PRO A 444 4.85 -13.94 13.20
N LEU A 445 3.52 -14.01 13.36
CA LEU A 445 2.79 -15.24 13.65
C LEU A 445 2.38 -16.02 12.37
N LEU A 446 2.21 -15.34 11.23
CA LEU A 446 1.54 -15.90 10.03
C LEU A 446 2.03 -15.39 8.65
N GLN A 447 3.15 -14.66 8.54
CA GLN A 447 3.66 -14.32 7.19
C GLN A 447 4.31 -15.54 6.55
N ALA A 448 3.74 -15.95 5.42
CA ALA A 448 4.13 -17.09 4.59
C ALA A 448 5.59 -17.01 4.13
N ASP A 449 6.09 -18.13 3.59
CA ASP A 449 7.46 -18.44 3.14
C ASP A 449 8.05 -17.52 2.04
N HIS A 450 7.68 -16.24 1.99
CA HIS A 450 8.31 -15.25 1.13
C HIS A 450 9.43 -14.54 1.87
N TYR A 451 10.56 -14.47 1.17
CA TYR A 451 11.82 -13.84 1.50
C TYR A 451 11.75 -12.74 2.58
N PHE A 452 12.59 -12.88 3.61
CA PHE A 452 12.96 -11.84 4.56
C PHE A 452 13.57 -10.65 3.78
N GLY A 453 12.79 -9.61 3.52
CA GLY A 453 13.20 -8.44 2.74
C GLY A 453 13.28 -7.18 3.57
N ASP A 454 12.14 -6.59 3.91
CA ASP A 454 12.13 -5.16 4.31
C ASP A 454 11.64 -4.86 5.74
N ASP A 455 10.74 -5.68 6.33
CA ASP A 455 10.11 -5.35 7.62
C ASP A 455 10.92 -5.80 8.86
N GLU A 456 11.77 -6.83 8.76
CA GLU A 456 12.63 -7.26 9.89
C GLU A 456 13.90 -6.39 10.04
N SER A 457 14.41 -5.83 8.93
CA SER A 457 15.64 -5.03 8.91
C SER A 457 15.42 -3.64 9.52
N SER A 458 14.28 -3.01 9.22
CA SER A 458 13.85 -1.73 9.81
C SER A 458 13.66 -1.84 11.33
N ASN A 459 12.99 -2.91 11.78
CA ASN A 459 12.77 -3.18 13.20
C ASN A 459 14.06 -3.53 13.95
N HIS A 460 14.99 -4.27 13.34
CA HIS A 460 16.32 -4.49 13.92
C HIS A 460 17.03 -3.15 14.16
N TYR A 461 17.04 -2.27 13.15
CA TYR A 461 17.72 -0.99 13.24
C TYR A 461 17.20 -0.16 14.41
N ILE A 462 15.87 -0.12 14.62
CA ILE A 462 15.25 0.63 15.71
C ILE A 462 15.63 0.07 17.09
N ILE A 463 15.53 -1.25 17.27
CA ILE A 463 15.88 -1.90 18.55
C ILE A 463 17.37 -1.73 18.87
N LYS A 464 18.23 -1.89 17.86
CA LYS A 464 19.66 -1.67 18.00
C LYS A 464 19.98 -0.23 18.36
N ARG A 465 19.31 0.73 17.71
CA ARG A 465 19.47 2.15 18.03
C ARG A 465 19.03 2.48 19.46
N VAL A 466 17.90 1.93 19.93
CA VAL A 466 17.47 2.08 21.33
C VAL A 466 18.53 1.51 22.29
N TRP A 467 19.11 0.36 21.95
CA TRP A 467 20.19 -0.21 22.74
C TRP A 467 21.42 0.70 22.80
N ASP A 468 21.96 1.08 21.64
CA ASP A 468 23.19 1.86 21.50
C ASP A 468 23.03 3.27 22.11
N ASP A 469 21.89 3.94 21.86
CA ASP A 469 21.67 5.33 22.24
C ASP A 469 21.12 5.50 23.68
N SER A 470 20.37 4.52 24.19
CA SER A 470 19.53 4.72 25.39
C SER A 470 19.75 3.72 26.52
N VAL A 471 20.13 2.47 26.21
CA VAL A 471 20.14 1.38 27.20
C VAL A 471 21.57 1.01 27.64
N ALA A 472 22.50 0.87 26.70
CA ALA A 472 23.85 0.35 26.96
C ALA A 472 24.66 1.19 27.98
N MET A 473 24.37 2.48 28.09
CA MET A 473 25.03 3.37 29.06
C MET A 473 24.53 3.22 30.52
N HIS A 474 23.49 2.42 30.75
CA HIS A 474 22.82 2.26 32.05
C HIS A 474 22.82 0.81 32.58
N LEU A 475 23.75 -0.04 32.09
CA LEU A 475 23.82 -1.45 32.48
C LEU A 475 24.01 -1.66 34.00
N ASP A 476 24.63 -0.71 34.68
CA ASP A 476 24.77 -0.70 36.14
C ASP A 476 23.45 -0.93 36.90
N ALA A 477 22.35 -0.40 36.37
CA ALA A 477 21.01 -0.50 36.95
C ALA A 477 20.12 -1.51 36.21
N LEU A 478 20.38 -1.75 34.92
CA LEU A 478 19.45 -2.44 34.03
C LEU A 478 19.87 -3.85 33.61
N ALA A 479 21.12 -4.29 33.85
CA ALA A 479 21.64 -5.52 33.25
C ALA A 479 20.82 -6.78 33.59
N GLU A 480 20.43 -6.99 34.86
CA GLU A 480 19.65 -8.18 35.26
C GLU A 480 18.22 -8.19 34.69
N PRO A 481 17.42 -7.10 34.79
CA PRO A 481 16.12 -7.02 34.13
C PRO A 481 16.18 -7.15 32.61
N LEU A 482 17.14 -6.49 31.95
CA LEU A 482 17.31 -6.56 30.49
C LEU A 482 17.68 -7.97 30.04
N LEU A 483 18.57 -8.64 30.76
CA LEU A 483 18.93 -10.03 30.48
C LEU A 483 17.69 -10.93 30.53
N SER A 484 16.86 -10.77 31.55
CA SER A 484 15.61 -11.53 31.68
C SER A 484 14.67 -11.31 30.48
N LEU A 485 14.54 -10.06 30.04
CA LEU A 485 13.71 -9.67 28.90
C LEU A 485 14.25 -10.23 27.59
N ALA A 486 15.55 -10.05 27.33
CA ALA A 486 16.21 -10.54 26.11
C ALA A 486 16.12 -12.07 26.01
N VAL A 487 16.42 -12.78 27.10
CA VAL A 487 16.32 -14.25 27.17
C VAL A 487 14.89 -14.72 26.92
N ARG A 488 13.89 -14.05 27.49
CA ARG A 488 12.47 -14.37 27.22
C ARG A 488 12.09 -14.13 25.77
N GLY A 489 12.58 -13.05 25.16
CA GLY A 489 12.37 -12.74 23.74
C GLY A 489 12.96 -13.80 22.82
N LEU A 490 14.22 -14.18 23.04
CA LEU A 490 14.90 -15.26 22.31
C LEU A 490 14.17 -16.60 22.47
N TRP A 491 13.75 -16.94 23.69
CA TRP A 491 13.00 -18.18 23.95
C TRP A 491 11.63 -18.19 23.24
N ARG A 492 10.89 -17.08 23.26
CA ARG A 492 9.59 -16.98 22.59
C ARG A 492 9.71 -17.20 21.09
N ARG A 493 10.75 -16.66 20.45
CA ARG A 493 11.05 -16.88 19.02
C ARG A 493 11.36 -18.34 18.72
N TYR A 494 12.16 -18.98 19.56
CA TYR A 494 12.42 -20.41 19.45
C TYR A 494 11.13 -21.24 19.53
N VAL A 495 10.22 -20.95 20.47
CA VAL A 495 8.94 -21.67 20.64
C VAL A 495 8.02 -21.49 19.42
N VAL A 496 7.93 -20.27 18.88
CA VAL A 496 7.15 -20.00 17.66
C VAL A 496 7.74 -20.79 16.48
N GLY A 497 9.05 -20.70 16.25
CA GLY A 497 9.70 -21.46 15.18
C GLY A 497 9.62 -22.98 15.37
N ARG A 498 9.57 -23.48 16.60
CA ARG A 498 9.33 -24.92 16.87
C ARG A 498 7.92 -25.35 16.45
N THR A 499 6.94 -24.48 16.60
CA THR A 499 5.54 -24.75 16.27
C THR A 499 5.28 -24.69 14.77
N TRP A 500 5.92 -23.75 14.06
CA TRP A 500 5.61 -23.44 12.67
C TRP A 500 6.72 -23.77 11.65
N ARG A 501 7.98 -23.94 12.08
CA ARG A 501 9.17 -24.03 11.20
C ARG A 501 10.11 -25.20 11.52
N ASN A 502 9.61 -26.24 12.21
CA ASN A 502 10.35 -27.45 12.59
C ASN A 502 11.63 -27.20 13.42
N ASN A 503 11.77 -26.05 14.09
CA ASN A 503 12.90 -25.83 15.01
C ASN A 503 12.89 -26.85 16.15
N ASN A 504 14.07 -27.27 16.58
CA ASN A 504 14.27 -28.19 17.69
C ASN A 504 15.60 -27.89 18.40
N ARG A 505 15.96 -28.69 19.41
CA ARG A 505 17.18 -28.51 20.21
C ARG A 505 18.47 -28.55 19.38
N TYR A 506 18.47 -29.27 18.27
CA TYR A 506 19.64 -29.49 17.41
C TYR A 506 19.68 -28.56 16.19
N PHE A 507 18.56 -27.92 15.85
CA PHE A 507 18.48 -27.00 14.72
C PHE A 507 17.43 -25.91 14.97
N ASP A 508 17.86 -24.65 14.86
CA ASP A 508 17.01 -23.46 14.91
C ASP A 508 17.48 -22.49 13.82
N ALA A 509 16.56 -22.05 12.95
CA ALA A 509 16.88 -21.14 11.85
C ALA A 509 17.47 -19.80 12.32
N HIS A 510 17.06 -19.30 13.49
CA HIS A 510 17.63 -18.08 14.05
C HIS A 510 19.05 -18.32 14.58
N SER A 511 19.29 -19.42 15.29
CA SER A 511 20.64 -19.84 15.68
C SER A 511 21.55 -20.07 14.47
N TRP A 512 21.05 -20.72 13.42
CA TRP A 512 21.82 -20.99 12.21
C TRP A 512 22.23 -19.70 11.49
N GLY A 513 21.35 -18.70 11.44
CA GLY A 513 21.66 -17.39 10.84
C GLY A 513 22.65 -16.53 11.64
N ARG A 514 22.99 -16.90 12.87
CA ARG A 514 23.99 -16.20 13.71
C ARG A 514 25.27 -17.03 13.80
N ALA A 515 26.32 -16.60 13.10
CA ALA A 515 27.59 -17.35 13.04
C ALA A 515 28.27 -17.48 14.41
N ALA A 516 28.36 -16.38 15.17
CA ALA A 516 29.02 -16.33 16.49
C ALA A 516 28.25 -15.46 17.50
N ILE A 517 28.37 -15.77 18.80
CA ILE A 517 27.86 -14.89 19.87
C ILE A 517 28.63 -13.55 19.88
N GLU A 518 29.97 -13.58 19.81
CA GLU A 518 30.82 -12.40 19.67
C GLU A 518 30.59 -11.62 18.37
N PRO A 519 31.01 -10.34 18.30
CA PRO A 519 31.06 -9.61 17.03
C PRO A 519 31.90 -10.36 16.00
N HIS A 520 31.31 -10.64 14.84
CA HIS A 520 31.92 -11.48 13.83
C HIS A 520 31.57 -10.99 12.41
N SER A 521 32.50 -11.17 11.47
CA SER A 521 32.38 -10.66 10.09
C SER A 521 31.24 -11.29 9.28
N GLN A 522 30.62 -12.37 9.79
CA GLN A 522 29.48 -13.05 9.16
C GLN A 522 28.13 -12.72 9.78
N ASN A 523 28.10 -11.92 10.85
CA ASN A 523 26.85 -11.42 11.42
C ASN A 523 26.30 -10.22 10.60
N LYS A 524 26.43 -10.24 9.25
CA LYS A 524 26.25 -9.10 8.34
C LYS A 524 24.80 -8.84 7.91
N GLN A 525 23.88 -9.77 8.14
CA GLN A 525 22.46 -9.60 7.84
C GLN A 525 21.69 -9.36 9.15
N PRO A 526 21.49 -8.09 9.55
CA PRO A 526 20.89 -7.76 10.84
C PRO A 526 19.43 -8.19 10.96
N ARG A 527 19.12 -9.03 11.95
CA ARG A 527 17.75 -9.44 12.33
C ARG A 527 17.41 -9.00 13.74
N VAL A 528 16.13 -8.83 14.07
CA VAL A 528 15.71 -8.46 15.44
C VAL A 528 16.28 -9.42 16.51
N THR A 529 16.37 -10.71 16.19
CA THR A 529 16.96 -11.73 17.08
C THR A 529 18.41 -11.43 17.42
N ASP A 530 19.18 -10.83 16.51
CA ASP A 530 20.58 -10.46 16.73
C ASP A 530 20.72 -9.37 17.79
N ALA A 531 19.84 -8.36 17.73
CA ALA A 531 19.86 -7.29 18.72
C ALA A 531 19.58 -7.84 20.13
N LEU A 532 18.58 -8.69 20.30
CA LEU A 532 18.29 -9.33 21.60
C LEU A 532 19.45 -10.20 22.10
N LEU A 533 20.12 -10.90 21.21
CA LEU A 533 21.28 -11.72 21.54
C LEU A 533 22.47 -10.87 21.98
N ASP A 534 22.77 -9.78 21.26
CA ASP A 534 23.82 -8.83 21.61
C ASP A 534 23.54 -8.18 22.96
N MET A 535 22.29 -7.78 23.24
CA MET A 535 21.88 -7.27 24.55
C MET A 535 22.12 -8.28 25.67
N ALA A 536 21.72 -9.54 25.46
CA ALA A 536 21.89 -10.59 26.46
C ALA A 536 23.37 -10.89 26.75
N ARG A 537 24.21 -10.94 25.70
CA ARG A 537 25.66 -11.10 25.82
C ARG A 537 26.28 -9.98 26.65
N ASP A 538 25.98 -8.74 26.30
CA ASP A 538 26.61 -7.58 26.94
C ASP A 538 26.13 -7.44 28.40
N CYS A 539 24.87 -7.77 28.70
CA CYS A 539 24.37 -7.84 30.07
C CYS A 539 25.08 -8.93 30.90
N LEU A 540 25.30 -10.12 30.34
CA LEU A 540 26.04 -11.20 31.02
C LEU A 540 27.49 -10.81 31.30
N SER A 541 28.18 -10.19 30.34
CA SER A 541 29.53 -9.67 30.52
C SER A 541 29.58 -8.63 31.65
N HIS A 542 28.60 -7.72 31.71
CA HIS A 542 28.52 -6.72 32.76
C HIS A 542 28.23 -7.32 34.14
N ILE A 543 27.31 -8.29 34.24
CA ILE A 543 27.01 -9.01 35.49
C ILE A 543 28.26 -9.76 35.98
N ALA A 544 29.08 -10.29 35.08
CA ALA A 544 30.29 -11.02 35.44
C ALA A 544 31.31 -10.19 36.23
N GLU A 545 31.37 -8.88 35.99
CA GLU A 545 32.27 -7.96 36.69
C GLU A 545 31.79 -7.63 38.12
N ARG A 546 30.51 -7.89 38.44
CA ARG A 546 29.86 -7.41 39.67
C ARG A 546 29.34 -8.52 40.57
N ASN A 547 28.67 -9.51 40.00
CA ASN A 547 27.96 -10.54 40.73
C ASN A 547 28.08 -11.92 40.08
N ILE A 548 29.18 -12.59 40.41
CA ILE A 548 29.52 -13.94 39.92
C ILE A 548 28.46 -14.98 40.32
N THR A 549 27.80 -14.82 41.47
CA THR A 549 26.76 -15.77 41.92
C THR A 549 25.53 -15.71 41.01
N VAL A 550 25.08 -14.49 40.68
CA VAL A 550 23.97 -14.30 39.73
C VAL A 550 24.36 -14.77 38.33
N LEU A 551 25.60 -14.48 37.90
CA LEU A 551 26.12 -14.98 36.63
C LEU A 551 26.05 -16.52 36.54
N GLN A 552 26.47 -17.23 37.59
CA GLN A 552 26.42 -18.70 37.64
C GLN A 552 24.98 -19.20 37.46
N CYS A 553 24.01 -18.61 38.18
CA CYS A 553 22.59 -18.98 38.05
C CYS A 553 22.08 -18.80 36.61
N TRP A 554 22.47 -17.72 35.93
CA TRP A 554 22.12 -17.50 34.53
C TRP A 554 22.78 -18.51 33.60
N CYS A 555 24.07 -18.81 33.76
CA CYS A 555 24.74 -19.84 32.96
C CYS A 555 24.03 -21.20 33.08
N ASP A 556 23.67 -21.61 34.30
CA ASP A 556 22.99 -22.89 34.55
C ASP A 556 21.57 -22.91 33.96
N TYR A 557 20.85 -21.78 34.05
CA TYR A 557 19.52 -21.64 33.43
C TYR A 557 19.59 -21.71 31.90
N LEU A 558 20.55 -20.99 31.30
CA LEU A 558 20.69 -20.87 29.85
C LEU A 558 21.15 -22.18 29.19
N VAL A 559 22.09 -22.91 29.80
CA VAL A 559 22.58 -24.19 29.25
C VAL A 559 21.53 -25.31 29.31
N ALA A 560 20.63 -25.26 30.30
CA ALA A 560 19.54 -26.22 30.46
C ALA A 560 18.40 -26.05 29.43
N SER A 561 18.31 -24.89 28.77
CA SER A 561 17.30 -24.58 27.76
C SER A 561 17.36 -25.53 26.55
N ASP A 562 16.24 -25.68 25.83
CA ASP A 562 16.21 -26.34 24.52
C ASP A 562 16.55 -25.38 23.36
N ALA A 563 16.56 -24.07 23.61
CA ALA A 563 16.84 -23.07 22.58
C ALA A 563 18.36 -22.98 22.31
N PRO A 564 18.84 -23.27 21.08
CA PRO A 564 20.28 -23.30 20.78
C PRO A 564 21.02 -21.99 21.11
N LEU A 565 20.46 -20.83 20.73
CA LEU A 565 21.07 -19.53 21.01
C LEU A 565 21.31 -19.26 22.50
N LEU A 566 20.39 -19.68 23.38
CA LEU A 566 20.55 -19.51 24.83
C LEU A 566 21.69 -20.38 25.37
N ARG A 567 21.81 -21.61 24.88
CA ARG A 567 22.89 -22.53 25.28
C ARG A 567 24.25 -22.06 24.78
N ARG A 568 24.31 -21.57 23.53
CA ARG A 568 25.51 -20.95 22.94
C ARG A 568 25.97 -19.76 23.80
N LEU A 569 25.03 -18.90 24.19
CA LEU A 569 25.28 -17.78 25.08
C LEU A 569 25.86 -18.21 26.45
N ALA A 570 25.34 -19.32 27.02
CA ALA A 570 25.86 -19.89 28.26
C ALA A 570 27.32 -20.33 28.14
N ILE A 571 27.66 -21.05 27.06
CA ILE A 571 29.02 -21.55 26.81
C ILE A 571 29.99 -20.38 26.60
N HIS A 572 29.63 -19.42 25.74
CA HIS A 572 30.42 -18.22 25.50
C HIS A 572 30.74 -17.48 26.81
N THR A 573 29.72 -17.28 27.64
CA THR A 573 29.87 -16.62 28.95
C THR A 573 30.75 -17.43 29.90
N MET A 574 30.52 -18.75 30.00
CA MET A 574 31.28 -19.62 30.91
C MET A 574 32.77 -19.68 30.54
N ALA A 575 33.10 -19.69 29.24
CA ALA A 575 34.48 -19.68 28.78
C ALA A 575 35.25 -18.43 29.26
N GLN A 576 34.59 -17.27 29.27
CA GLN A 576 35.19 -15.98 29.60
C GLN A 576 35.32 -15.69 31.11
N ARG A 577 34.69 -16.49 31.98
CA ARG A 577 34.70 -16.26 33.43
C ARG A 577 36.08 -16.29 34.07
N GLY A 578 36.56 -15.15 34.57
CA GLY A 578 37.87 -15.06 35.22
C GLY A 578 37.93 -15.67 36.63
N ASP A 579 36.78 -15.89 37.27
CA ASP A 579 36.67 -16.35 38.65
C ASP A 579 36.81 -17.89 38.82
N LEU A 580 36.65 -18.65 37.73
CA LEU A 580 36.77 -20.10 37.72
C LEU A 580 38.13 -20.54 37.16
N SER A 581 38.73 -21.56 37.78
CA SER A 581 39.87 -22.27 37.19
C SER A 581 39.48 -22.95 35.88
N ALA A 582 40.44 -23.09 34.97
CA ALA A 582 40.23 -23.79 33.71
C ALA A 582 39.69 -25.21 33.91
N ASP A 583 40.19 -25.92 34.92
CA ASP A 583 39.73 -27.26 35.32
C ASP A 583 38.23 -27.32 35.63
N SER A 584 37.73 -26.40 36.47
CA SER A 584 36.31 -26.29 36.79
C SER A 584 35.44 -26.00 35.55
N LYS A 585 35.97 -25.23 34.59
CA LYS A 585 35.28 -24.96 33.33
C LYS A 585 35.24 -26.20 32.43
N VAL A 586 36.29 -27.03 32.44
CA VAL A 586 36.29 -28.34 31.74
C VAL A 586 35.22 -29.25 32.33
N ASP A 587 35.19 -29.39 33.66
CA ASP A 587 34.18 -30.20 34.37
C ASP A 587 32.75 -29.72 34.04
N TRP A 588 32.52 -28.41 34.03
CA TRP A 588 31.23 -27.84 33.66
C TRP A 588 30.88 -28.13 32.19
N LEU A 589 31.81 -27.87 31.26
CA LEU A 589 31.56 -28.05 29.83
C LEU A 589 31.21 -29.52 29.50
N LEU A 590 31.98 -30.47 30.03
CA LEU A 590 31.77 -31.90 29.80
C LEU A 590 30.52 -32.47 30.52
N SER A 591 30.07 -31.83 31.61
CA SER A 591 28.87 -32.28 32.33
C SER A 591 27.57 -31.69 31.79
N GLN A 592 27.60 -30.45 31.29
CA GLN A 592 26.40 -29.74 30.83
C GLN A 592 26.15 -29.85 29.32
N THR A 593 27.18 -30.20 28.53
CA THR A 593 27.10 -30.17 27.06
C THR A 593 27.72 -31.41 26.43
N ASP A 594 27.27 -31.74 25.22
CA ASP A 594 28.01 -32.63 24.33
C ASP A 594 28.94 -31.77 23.47
N ILE A 595 30.26 -31.93 23.64
CA ILE A 595 31.28 -31.18 22.88
C ILE A 595 31.26 -31.44 21.37
N HIS A 596 30.40 -32.35 20.91
CA HIS A 596 30.21 -32.68 19.50
C HIS A 596 28.86 -32.22 18.94
N GLU A 597 28.08 -31.48 19.73
CA GLU A 597 26.77 -31.00 19.31
C GLU A 597 26.87 -29.88 18.26
N ILE A 598 26.36 -30.16 17.05
CA ILE A 598 26.42 -29.24 15.89
C ILE A 598 25.79 -27.88 16.20
N ALA A 599 24.71 -27.84 16.97
CA ALA A 599 24.00 -26.60 17.32
C ALA A 599 24.85 -25.63 18.17
N LEU A 600 25.91 -26.13 18.81
CA LEU A 600 26.78 -25.40 19.74
C LEU A 600 28.22 -25.29 19.24
N HIS A 601 28.47 -25.75 18.00
CA HIS A 601 29.80 -26.05 17.47
C HIS A 601 30.80 -24.90 17.67
N HIS A 602 30.41 -23.68 17.29
CA HIS A 602 31.30 -22.53 17.37
C HIS A 602 31.71 -22.18 18.80
N GLU A 603 30.74 -22.01 19.69
CA GLU A 603 31.03 -21.61 21.06
C GLU A 603 31.77 -22.70 21.85
N ILE A 604 31.60 -23.98 21.50
CA ILE A 604 32.39 -25.09 22.08
C ILE A 604 33.84 -25.02 21.61
N TYR A 605 34.09 -24.82 20.31
CA TYR A 605 35.46 -24.67 19.80
C TYR A 605 36.17 -23.49 20.46
N GLN A 606 35.51 -22.33 20.53
CA GLN A 606 36.09 -21.15 21.18
C GLN A 606 36.32 -21.38 22.69
N ALA A 607 35.37 -22.02 23.39
CA ALA A 607 35.55 -22.39 24.80
C ALA A 607 36.77 -23.31 25.00
N LEU A 608 36.92 -24.35 24.17
CA LEU A 608 38.07 -25.25 24.23
C LEU A 608 39.40 -24.51 23.99
N ARG A 609 39.43 -23.58 23.03
CA ARG A 609 40.63 -22.75 22.73
C ARG A 609 41.06 -21.91 23.93
N ILE A 610 40.10 -21.38 24.67
CA ILE A 610 40.34 -20.54 25.85
C ILE A 610 40.74 -21.39 27.07
N ILE A 611 40.05 -22.51 27.30
CA ILE A 611 40.16 -23.30 28.53
C ILE A 611 41.36 -24.26 28.50
N TYR A 612 41.56 -24.99 27.40
CA TYR A 612 42.53 -26.09 27.29
C TYR A 612 43.99 -25.72 27.62
N PRO A 613 44.52 -24.54 27.22
CA PRO A 613 45.90 -24.16 27.52
C PRO A 613 46.19 -24.03 29.02
N SER A 614 45.18 -23.68 29.82
CA SER A 614 45.34 -23.42 31.26
C SER A 614 44.88 -24.59 32.15
N ALA A 615 44.26 -25.62 31.58
CA ALA A 615 43.82 -26.82 32.31
C ALA A 615 45.01 -27.71 32.73
N ASP A 616 44.86 -28.49 33.79
CA ASP A 616 45.88 -29.47 34.20
C ASP A 616 45.95 -30.68 33.24
N SER A 617 46.91 -31.58 33.45
CA SER A 617 47.05 -32.77 32.60
C SER A 617 45.87 -33.74 32.69
N ILE A 618 45.15 -33.78 33.82
CA ILE A 618 44.02 -34.68 34.04
C ILE A 618 42.82 -34.21 33.22
N HIS A 619 42.47 -32.92 33.30
CA HIS A 619 41.33 -32.35 32.59
C HIS A 619 41.59 -32.27 31.08
N ARG A 620 42.84 -31.99 30.66
CA ARG A 620 43.23 -32.13 29.24
C ARG A 620 43.02 -33.56 28.73
N GLN A 621 43.34 -34.57 29.53
CA GLN A 621 43.09 -35.97 29.16
C GLN A 621 41.60 -36.29 29.09
N GLN A 622 40.77 -35.75 29.98
CA GLN A 622 39.30 -35.93 29.92
C GLN A 622 38.70 -35.37 28.62
N ILE A 623 39.17 -34.20 28.15
CA ILE A 623 38.74 -33.63 26.86
C ILE A 623 39.14 -34.58 25.72
N ILE A 624 40.38 -35.07 25.71
CA ILE A 624 40.86 -36.03 24.71
C ILE A 624 40.02 -37.31 24.73
N ASP A 625 39.72 -37.84 25.91
CA ASP A 625 38.90 -39.06 26.06
C ASP A 625 37.47 -38.84 25.55
N SER A 626 36.90 -37.65 25.73
CA SER A 626 35.59 -37.30 25.16
C SER A 626 35.64 -37.33 23.62
N ILE A 627 36.66 -36.70 23.03
CA ILE A 627 36.87 -36.70 21.56
C ILE A 627 37.03 -38.12 21.01
N LEU A 628 37.76 -38.99 21.73
CA LEU A 628 37.98 -40.38 21.33
C LEU A 628 36.73 -41.26 21.45
N LYS A 629 35.79 -40.92 22.35
CA LYS A 629 34.52 -41.65 22.51
C LYS A 629 33.53 -41.36 21.39
N TYR A 630 33.63 -40.21 20.73
CA TYR A 630 32.69 -39.81 19.69
C TYR A 630 32.78 -40.70 18.45
N GLN A 631 31.61 -41.05 17.92
CA GLN A 631 31.43 -41.73 16.63
C GLN A 631 30.26 -41.10 15.90
N MET A 632 30.45 -40.72 14.63
CA MET A 632 29.35 -40.19 13.82
C MET A 632 28.31 -41.29 13.54
N PRO A 633 27.00 -41.02 13.72
CA PRO A 633 25.94 -41.95 13.38
C PRO A 633 25.98 -42.34 11.89
N ARG A 634 25.80 -43.62 11.56
CA ARG A 634 25.66 -44.08 10.16
C ARG A 634 24.37 -43.51 9.53
N LYS A 635 24.50 -42.71 8.48
CA LYS A 635 23.40 -42.29 7.58
C LYS A 635 23.74 -42.70 6.14
N GLY A 636 23.05 -43.69 5.59
CA GLY A 636 23.21 -44.13 4.19
C GLY A 636 24.59 -44.74 3.88
N ASP A 637 25.04 -44.58 2.62
CA ASP A 637 26.31 -45.11 2.07
C ASP A 637 27.56 -44.29 2.45
N ILE A 638 27.46 -43.41 3.45
CA ILE A 638 28.54 -42.50 3.85
C ILE A 638 29.55 -43.22 4.78
N ASP A 639 30.85 -43.06 4.51
CA ASP A 639 31.95 -43.58 5.34
C ASP A 639 32.04 -42.87 6.70
N SER A 640 31.22 -43.34 7.64
CA SER A 640 31.16 -42.89 9.04
C SER A 640 32.50 -43.01 9.78
N GLN A 641 33.40 -43.90 9.37
CA GLN A 641 34.73 -44.03 10.00
C GLN A 641 35.63 -42.86 9.63
N ARG A 642 35.72 -42.53 8.33
CA ARG A 642 36.51 -41.39 7.85
C ARG A 642 36.00 -40.06 8.42
N LEU A 643 34.69 -39.82 8.43
CA LEU A 643 34.13 -38.58 9.00
C LEU A 643 34.38 -38.46 10.51
N THR A 644 34.31 -39.57 11.24
CA THR A 644 34.69 -39.60 12.66
C THR A 644 36.17 -39.26 12.85
N ALA A 645 37.05 -39.82 12.01
CA ALA A 645 38.48 -39.53 12.05
C ALA A 645 38.78 -38.06 11.75
N TYR A 646 38.10 -37.48 10.75
CA TYR A 646 38.28 -36.06 10.40
C TYR A 646 37.78 -35.12 11.49
N HIS A 647 36.63 -35.42 12.11
CA HIS A 647 36.13 -34.65 13.25
C HIS A 647 37.11 -34.64 14.43
N ARG A 648 37.71 -35.81 14.73
CA ARG A 648 38.76 -35.93 15.74
C ARG A 648 40.02 -35.16 15.37
N PHE A 649 40.45 -35.25 14.10
CA PHE A 649 41.57 -34.48 13.57
C PHE A 649 41.35 -32.98 13.77
N SER A 650 40.17 -32.46 13.39
CA SER A 650 39.83 -31.04 13.52
C SER A 650 39.95 -30.56 14.98
N LEU A 651 39.38 -31.30 15.93
CA LEU A 651 39.46 -30.95 17.36
C LEU A 651 40.88 -31.09 17.92
N PHE A 652 41.62 -32.16 17.60
CA PHE A 652 43.01 -32.30 18.08
C PHE A 652 43.93 -31.24 17.50
N ASN A 653 43.75 -30.86 16.23
CA ASN A 653 44.47 -29.76 15.60
C ASN A 653 44.14 -28.45 16.30
N TRP A 654 42.85 -28.16 16.54
CA TRP A 654 42.42 -26.97 17.25
C TRP A 654 43.00 -26.86 18.68
N LEU A 655 43.02 -27.96 19.43
CA LEU A 655 43.63 -28.03 20.76
C LEU A 655 45.16 -27.87 20.72
N HIS A 656 45.81 -28.41 19.68
CA HIS A 656 47.25 -28.26 19.49
C HIS A 656 47.62 -26.83 19.14
N GLU A 657 46.88 -26.17 18.24
CA GLU A 657 47.07 -24.75 17.93
C GLU A 657 46.84 -23.86 19.15
N ALA A 658 45.83 -24.17 19.97
CA ALA A 658 45.57 -23.46 21.21
C ALA A 658 46.71 -23.62 22.22
N PHE A 659 47.34 -24.80 22.31
CA PHE A 659 48.47 -25.04 23.21
C PHE A 659 49.55 -25.97 22.57
N PRO A 660 50.47 -25.40 21.77
CA PRO A 660 51.43 -26.19 20.98
C PRO A 660 52.39 -27.03 21.82
N GLY A 661 52.64 -26.63 23.07
CA GLY A 661 53.50 -27.36 24.01
C GLY A 661 52.87 -28.63 24.60
N CYS A 662 51.60 -28.92 24.34
CA CYS A 662 50.90 -30.08 24.88
C CYS A 662 51.24 -31.37 24.11
N LYS A 663 51.96 -32.29 24.76
CA LYS A 663 52.25 -33.61 24.17
C LYS A 663 51.00 -34.45 23.93
N LEU A 664 49.98 -34.34 24.79
CA LEU A 664 48.78 -35.20 24.71
C LEU A 664 47.99 -34.97 23.40
N ALA A 665 47.70 -33.71 23.06
CA ALA A 665 46.99 -33.38 21.81
C ALA A 665 47.87 -33.67 20.58
N LEU A 666 49.17 -33.37 20.65
CA LEU A 666 50.11 -33.59 19.56
C LEU A 666 50.31 -35.09 19.26
N GLU A 667 50.38 -35.95 20.28
CA GLU A 667 50.46 -37.40 20.10
C GLU A 667 49.22 -37.94 19.39
N ARG A 668 48.01 -37.54 19.82
CA ARG A 668 46.75 -37.94 19.16
C ARG A 668 46.60 -37.38 17.75
N LEU A 669 46.97 -36.12 17.53
CA LEU A 669 46.99 -35.52 16.21
C LEU A 669 47.93 -36.29 15.26
N ASN A 670 49.13 -36.62 15.71
CA ASN A 670 50.10 -37.40 14.93
C ASN A 670 49.68 -38.85 14.69
N GLU A 671 48.85 -39.44 15.56
CA GLU A 671 48.24 -40.75 15.32
C GLU A 671 47.24 -40.65 14.16
N VAL A 672 46.35 -39.65 14.17
CA VAL A 672 45.36 -39.46 13.10
C VAL A 672 46.03 -39.08 11.77
N ILE A 673 47.05 -38.21 11.77
CA ILE A 673 47.82 -37.85 10.56
C ILE A 673 48.58 -39.06 10.00
N ARG A 674 49.09 -39.97 10.86
CA ARG A 674 49.74 -41.21 10.38
C ARG A 674 48.77 -42.14 9.65
N GLU A 675 47.53 -42.19 10.11
CA GLU A 675 46.47 -43.01 9.50
C GLU A 675 45.84 -42.32 8.28
N TYR A 676 45.72 -40.99 8.31
CA TYR A 676 45.15 -40.15 7.26
C TYR A 676 46.09 -38.98 6.90
N PRO A 677 47.17 -39.22 6.13
CA PRO A 677 48.19 -38.21 5.85
C PRO A 677 47.73 -37.00 5.03
N TYR A 678 46.56 -37.11 4.39
CA TYR A 678 45.96 -36.09 3.54
C TYR A 678 44.98 -35.16 4.27
N PHE A 679 44.76 -35.35 5.58
CA PHE A 679 43.89 -34.46 6.35
C PHE A 679 44.56 -33.10 6.55
N GLU A 680 43.86 -32.05 6.12
CA GLU A 680 44.28 -30.66 6.26
C GLU A 680 43.35 -29.87 7.17
N ALA A 681 43.95 -28.97 7.95
CA ALA A 681 43.22 -28.07 8.82
C ALA A 681 42.47 -27.03 7.97
N ARG A 682 41.23 -26.75 8.37
CA ARG A 682 40.36 -25.76 7.73
C ARG A 682 40.71 -24.38 8.28
N ASP A 683 40.48 -23.33 7.50
CA ASP A 683 40.70 -21.94 7.96
C ASP A 683 39.76 -21.55 9.12
N HIS A 684 38.50 -22.00 9.06
CA HIS A 684 37.47 -21.73 10.08
C HIS A 684 36.84 -23.05 10.59
N PRO A 685 37.60 -23.91 11.29
CA PRO A 685 37.12 -25.22 11.74
C PRO A 685 36.06 -25.11 12.86
N ASP A 686 36.02 -23.95 13.52
CA ASP A 686 35.06 -23.56 14.54
C ASP A 686 33.72 -23.10 13.96
N LEU A 687 33.54 -23.01 12.64
CA LEU A 687 32.27 -22.61 12.04
C LEU A 687 31.68 -23.74 11.21
N THR A 688 30.36 -23.94 11.34
CA THR A 688 29.65 -24.97 10.57
C THR A 688 29.43 -24.57 9.11
N HIS A 689 29.50 -23.27 8.84
CA HIS A 689 29.44 -22.66 7.51
C HIS A 689 30.15 -21.30 7.58
N TRP A 690 30.87 -20.93 6.51
CA TRP A 690 31.57 -19.66 6.36
C TRP A 690 31.30 -19.02 4.98
N ILE A 691 30.51 -17.95 4.93
CA ILE A 691 30.32 -17.11 3.74
C ILE A 691 31.35 -15.96 3.69
N THR A 692 32.28 -16.02 2.75
CA THR A 692 33.06 -14.85 2.31
C THR A 692 32.29 -14.09 1.21
N SER A 693 32.46 -12.76 1.14
CA SER A 693 32.05 -11.98 -0.05
C SER A 693 32.94 -12.24 -1.26
N GLU A 694 33.94 -13.09 -1.09
CA GLU A 694 34.58 -13.88 -2.14
C GLU A 694 33.95 -15.26 -2.09
N GLN A 695 33.51 -15.79 -3.23
CA GLN A 695 32.98 -17.15 -3.36
C GLN A 695 33.81 -18.14 -2.52
N TYR A 696 33.17 -19.13 -1.87
CA TYR A 696 33.87 -20.28 -1.29
C TYR A 696 34.92 -20.76 -2.30
N LEU A 697 36.20 -20.53 -2.03
CA LEU A 697 37.26 -20.93 -2.94
C LEU A 697 37.47 -22.43 -2.79
N PRO A 698 37.21 -23.20 -3.84
CA PRO A 698 37.41 -24.63 -3.77
C PRO A 698 38.89 -25.01 -3.54
N LEU A 699 39.18 -25.92 -2.61
CA LEU A 699 40.55 -26.34 -2.24
C LEU A 699 40.95 -27.67 -2.89
N SER A 700 42.10 -27.72 -3.57
CA SER A 700 42.66 -28.94 -4.17
C SER A 700 43.71 -29.56 -3.23
N PRO A 701 43.77 -30.90 -3.08
CA PRO A 701 44.86 -31.56 -2.36
C PRO A 701 46.16 -31.58 -3.19
N TRP A 702 46.10 -31.18 -4.46
CA TRP A 702 47.24 -31.07 -5.35
C TRP A 702 47.38 -29.65 -5.88
N THR A 703 48.56 -29.08 -5.70
CA THR A 703 48.93 -27.83 -6.37
C THR A 703 49.12 -28.07 -7.86
N VAL A 704 49.02 -26.99 -8.64
CA VAL A 704 49.24 -27.03 -10.09
C VAL A 704 50.65 -27.54 -10.44
N GLU A 705 51.67 -27.10 -9.70
CA GLU A 705 53.05 -27.57 -9.86
C GLU A 705 53.17 -29.09 -9.60
N SER A 706 52.43 -29.62 -8.62
CA SER A 706 52.38 -31.05 -8.34
C SER A 706 51.72 -31.81 -9.49
N LEU A 707 50.58 -31.34 -10.00
CA LEU A 707 49.90 -31.97 -11.13
C LEU A 707 50.79 -32.02 -12.38
N LEU A 708 51.52 -30.94 -12.66
CA LEU A 708 52.42 -30.85 -13.82
C LEU A 708 53.75 -31.61 -13.64
N SER A 709 54.09 -32.07 -12.44
CA SER A 709 55.37 -32.75 -12.15
C SER A 709 55.50 -34.15 -12.77
N ARG A 710 54.38 -34.79 -13.16
CA ARG A 710 54.36 -36.12 -13.80
C ARG A 710 53.37 -36.17 -14.97
N PRO A 711 53.51 -37.14 -15.91
CA PRO A 711 52.62 -37.27 -17.05
C PRO A 711 51.16 -37.44 -16.64
N ALA A 712 50.25 -36.77 -17.36
CA ALA A 712 48.84 -36.69 -16.98
C ALA A 712 48.11 -38.05 -16.90
N GLY A 713 48.51 -39.03 -17.72
CA GLY A 713 47.94 -40.38 -17.68
C GLY A 713 48.19 -41.13 -16.37
N GLU A 714 49.22 -40.76 -15.61
CA GLU A 714 49.54 -41.35 -14.30
C GLU A 714 48.69 -40.77 -13.16
N TRP A 715 48.12 -39.58 -13.34
CA TRP A 715 47.20 -38.96 -12.36
C TRP A 715 45.79 -39.55 -12.40
N ARG A 716 45.41 -40.25 -13.48
CA ARG A 716 44.02 -40.67 -13.75
C ARG A 716 43.38 -41.42 -12.57
N GLU A 717 44.06 -42.44 -12.02
CA GLU A 717 43.48 -43.26 -10.95
C GLU A 717 43.31 -42.47 -9.65
N GLU A 718 44.26 -41.60 -9.32
CA GLU A 718 44.22 -40.77 -8.11
C GLU A 718 43.17 -39.66 -8.20
N LEU A 719 43.02 -39.03 -9.37
CA LEU A 719 41.99 -38.02 -9.61
C LEU A 719 40.59 -38.65 -9.61
N LEU A 720 40.39 -39.82 -10.24
CA LEU A 720 39.09 -40.49 -10.25
C LEU A 720 38.70 -41.06 -8.88
N ALA A 721 39.66 -41.55 -8.11
CA ALA A 721 39.42 -42.07 -6.76
C ALA A 721 39.15 -40.99 -5.71
N PHE A 722 39.31 -39.71 -6.08
CA PHE A 722 39.14 -38.60 -5.15
C PHE A 722 37.67 -38.43 -4.70
N GLN A 723 37.49 -38.33 -3.39
CA GLN A 723 36.21 -38.10 -2.74
C GLN A 723 36.30 -36.89 -1.82
N ASP A 724 35.30 -36.03 -1.90
CA ASP A 724 35.18 -34.79 -1.12
C ASP A 724 35.54 -35.00 0.34
N ASP A 725 36.50 -34.23 0.83
CA ASP A 725 36.96 -34.34 2.20
C ASP A 725 36.25 -33.33 3.10
N SER A 726 35.05 -33.67 3.58
CA SER A 726 34.28 -32.87 4.55
C SER A 726 34.01 -31.39 4.15
N MET A 727 33.06 -30.70 4.81
CA MET A 727 32.63 -29.33 4.46
C MET A 727 33.69 -28.22 4.22
N SER A 728 34.99 -28.41 4.48
CA SER A 728 36.03 -27.43 4.09
C SER A 728 37.46 -27.98 4.01
N GLY A 729 37.62 -29.28 3.75
CA GLY A 729 38.90 -29.84 3.26
C GLY A 729 38.94 -29.81 1.74
N PRO A 730 39.98 -30.40 1.12
CA PRO A 730 40.03 -30.51 -0.32
C PRO A 730 38.77 -31.17 -0.86
N ASN A 731 38.16 -30.53 -1.85
CA ASN A 731 36.90 -30.98 -2.42
C ASN A 731 37.01 -31.04 -3.93
N ARG A 732 36.05 -31.69 -4.57
CA ARG A 732 36.04 -31.91 -6.00
C ARG A 732 36.06 -30.59 -6.75
N GLU A 733 35.38 -29.56 -6.26
CA GLU A 733 35.44 -28.23 -6.86
C GLU A 733 36.87 -27.66 -6.83
N GLY A 734 37.66 -27.94 -5.78
CA GLY A 734 39.03 -27.50 -5.69
C GLY A 734 39.98 -28.31 -6.53
N VAL A 735 39.83 -29.63 -6.55
CA VAL A 735 40.52 -30.48 -7.53
C VAL A 735 40.22 -30.01 -8.94
N LYS A 736 38.95 -29.68 -9.23
CA LYS A 736 38.51 -29.16 -10.51
C LYS A 736 39.22 -27.84 -10.84
N ASP A 737 39.36 -26.93 -9.89
CA ASP A 737 40.06 -25.66 -10.06
C ASP A 737 41.57 -25.84 -10.31
N ALA A 738 42.24 -26.71 -9.55
CA ALA A 738 43.66 -27.01 -9.76
C ALA A 738 43.91 -27.72 -11.09
N ILE A 739 43.02 -28.63 -11.51
CA ILE A 739 43.06 -29.23 -12.84
C ILE A 739 42.88 -28.14 -13.90
N ARG A 740 41.89 -27.25 -13.75
CA ARG A 740 41.62 -26.15 -14.68
C ARG A 740 42.84 -25.24 -14.83
N GLU A 741 43.51 -24.91 -13.73
CA GLU A 741 44.71 -24.09 -13.74
C GLU A 741 45.93 -24.82 -14.31
N ALA A 742 46.11 -26.12 -14.04
CA ALA A 742 47.15 -26.93 -14.68
C ALA A 742 46.97 -27.04 -16.19
N LEU A 743 45.72 -27.22 -16.64
CA LEU A 743 45.34 -27.22 -18.06
C LEU A 743 45.66 -25.90 -18.76
N ARG A 744 45.49 -24.76 -18.08
CA ARG A 744 45.84 -23.42 -18.61
C ARG A 744 47.34 -23.24 -18.75
N GLN A 745 48.13 -23.79 -17.83
CA GLN A 745 49.59 -23.71 -17.86
C GLN A 745 50.24 -24.67 -18.87
N ASP A 746 49.67 -25.87 -19.06
CA ASP A 746 50.16 -26.86 -20.03
C ASP A 746 49.00 -27.58 -20.77
N TYR A 747 48.74 -27.13 -22.00
CA TYR A 747 47.76 -27.74 -22.89
C TYR A 747 48.07 -29.22 -23.21
N GLU A 748 49.34 -29.58 -23.44
CA GLU A 748 49.70 -30.94 -23.85
C GLU A 748 49.52 -31.94 -22.70
N TRP A 749 49.76 -31.48 -21.46
CA TRP A 749 49.42 -32.25 -20.27
C TRP A 749 47.91 -32.52 -20.21
N GLY A 750 47.11 -31.47 -20.36
CA GLY A 750 45.66 -31.55 -20.38
C GLY A 750 45.07 -32.44 -21.46
N PHE A 751 45.57 -32.32 -22.69
CA PHE A 751 45.14 -33.15 -23.81
C PHE A 751 45.44 -34.63 -23.59
N LYS A 752 46.56 -34.96 -22.95
CA LYS A 752 46.91 -36.34 -22.55
C LYS A 752 46.01 -36.86 -21.43
N LEU A 753 45.61 -36.02 -20.47
CA LEU A 753 44.65 -36.40 -19.43
C LEU A 753 43.30 -36.81 -20.05
N ALA A 754 42.76 -35.93 -20.90
CA ALA A 754 41.51 -36.18 -21.60
C ALA A 754 41.59 -37.42 -22.52
N SER A 755 42.71 -37.58 -23.24
CA SER A 755 42.95 -38.77 -24.07
C SER A 755 42.98 -40.07 -23.24
N ALA A 756 43.53 -40.01 -22.03
CA ALA A 756 43.55 -41.15 -21.11
C ALA A 756 42.14 -41.47 -20.57
N LEU A 757 41.33 -40.46 -20.26
CA LEU A 757 39.93 -40.67 -19.86
C LEU A 757 39.10 -41.30 -20.98
N VAL A 758 39.26 -40.83 -22.22
CA VAL A 758 38.59 -41.41 -23.41
C VAL A 758 39.03 -42.85 -23.66
N ALA A 759 40.34 -43.13 -23.62
CA ALA A 759 40.88 -44.47 -23.91
C ALA A 759 40.45 -45.54 -22.89
N ASN A 760 39.95 -45.14 -21.72
CA ASN A 760 39.52 -46.03 -20.64
C ASN A 760 38.03 -45.89 -20.33
N GLU A 761 37.28 -45.23 -21.22
CA GLU A 761 35.82 -45.14 -21.15
C GLU A 761 35.30 -44.49 -19.84
N ASN A 762 36.05 -43.55 -19.25
CA ASN A 762 35.65 -42.82 -18.05
C ASN A 762 34.73 -41.63 -18.39
N TRP A 763 33.54 -41.94 -18.90
CA TRP A 763 32.63 -40.95 -19.49
C TRP A 763 31.88 -40.08 -18.46
N ASP A 764 31.60 -40.60 -17.27
CA ASP A 764 30.82 -39.98 -16.18
C ASP A 764 31.68 -39.18 -15.18
N SER A 765 32.95 -38.97 -15.51
CA SER A 765 33.93 -38.38 -14.61
C SER A 765 33.64 -36.90 -14.35
N TYR A 766 33.62 -36.51 -13.07
CA TYR A 766 33.52 -35.11 -12.66
C TYR A 766 34.67 -34.22 -13.18
N ILE A 767 35.78 -34.82 -13.62
CA ILE A 767 36.96 -34.13 -14.16
C ILE A 767 36.65 -33.48 -15.51
N TRP A 768 35.68 -34.01 -16.26
CA TRP A 768 35.32 -33.49 -17.57
C TRP A 768 34.88 -32.04 -17.52
N SER A 769 34.18 -31.59 -16.48
CA SER A 769 33.76 -30.20 -16.37
C SER A 769 34.97 -29.26 -16.31
N SER A 770 36.02 -29.60 -15.56
CA SER A 770 37.27 -28.82 -15.51
C SER A 770 38.01 -28.77 -16.82
N ILE A 771 38.08 -29.91 -17.51
CA ILE A 771 38.76 -30.02 -18.81
C ILE A 771 38.07 -29.10 -19.82
N VAL A 772 36.76 -29.21 -19.90
CA VAL A 772 35.94 -28.51 -20.88
C VAL A 772 35.86 -27.01 -20.56
N GLU A 773 35.76 -26.63 -19.29
CA GLU A 773 35.85 -25.23 -18.86
C GLU A 773 37.24 -24.62 -19.11
N ALA A 774 38.34 -25.34 -18.85
CA ALA A 774 39.68 -24.83 -19.14
C ALA A 774 39.91 -24.59 -20.65
N TRP A 775 39.34 -25.46 -21.48
CA TRP A 775 39.40 -25.34 -22.93
C TRP A 775 38.44 -24.30 -23.52
N SER A 776 37.57 -23.73 -22.67
CA SER A 776 36.74 -22.58 -23.03
C SER A 776 37.52 -21.25 -22.99
N ASP A 777 38.77 -21.27 -22.49
CA ASP A 777 39.73 -20.16 -22.58
C ASP A 777 40.46 -20.12 -23.95
N GLU A 778 41.40 -19.19 -24.15
CA GLU A 778 42.03 -18.96 -25.46
C GLU A 778 42.94 -20.12 -25.94
N LEU A 779 42.39 -21.05 -26.73
CA LEU A 779 43.15 -22.07 -27.45
C LEU A 779 43.58 -21.60 -28.84
N THR A 780 44.69 -22.15 -29.34
CA THR A 780 45.07 -21.97 -30.75
C THR A 780 44.15 -22.75 -31.68
N ALA A 781 44.04 -22.32 -32.95
CA ALA A 781 43.21 -23.01 -33.94
C ALA A 781 43.64 -24.46 -34.22
N ARG A 782 44.88 -24.86 -33.91
CA ARG A 782 45.32 -26.27 -33.99
C ARG A 782 44.80 -27.07 -32.79
N GLN A 783 44.90 -26.51 -31.59
CA GLN A 783 44.46 -27.14 -30.35
C GLN A 783 42.95 -27.34 -30.33
N HIS A 784 42.18 -26.34 -30.76
CA HIS A 784 40.73 -26.50 -30.88
C HIS A 784 40.34 -27.69 -31.77
N ARG A 785 41.01 -27.92 -32.91
CA ARG A 785 40.73 -29.08 -33.77
C ARG A 785 40.97 -30.41 -33.07
N GLN A 786 42.07 -30.49 -32.33
CA GLN A 786 42.41 -31.70 -31.58
C GLN A 786 41.37 -31.96 -30.48
N VAL A 787 40.95 -30.91 -29.76
CA VAL A 787 39.90 -30.98 -28.74
C VAL A 787 38.55 -31.41 -29.35
N LEU A 788 38.12 -30.79 -30.45
CA LEU A 788 36.87 -31.14 -31.12
C LEU A 788 36.83 -32.60 -31.58
N GLN A 789 37.95 -33.12 -32.13
CA GLN A 789 38.05 -34.53 -32.53
C GLN A 789 38.01 -35.48 -31.32
N LEU A 790 38.64 -35.09 -30.21
CA LEU A 790 38.66 -35.89 -29.00
C LEU A 790 37.27 -35.97 -28.33
N LEU A 791 36.53 -34.86 -28.34
CA LEU A 791 35.23 -34.73 -27.67
C LEU A 791 34.05 -35.28 -28.50
N ASP A 792 34.23 -35.59 -29.79
CA ASP A 792 33.20 -36.20 -30.66
C ASP A 792 33.00 -37.70 -30.37
N GLN A 793 32.70 -38.03 -29.11
CA GLN A 793 32.40 -39.39 -28.63
C GLN A 793 30.95 -39.48 -28.16
N PRO A 794 30.12 -40.40 -28.68
CA PRO A 794 28.70 -40.50 -28.31
C PRO A 794 28.42 -40.61 -26.81
N ALA A 795 29.24 -41.37 -26.08
CA ALA A 795 29.08 -41.54 -24.62
C ALA A 795 29.40 -40.24 -23.86
N LEU A 796 30.41 -39.48 -24.29
CA LEU A 796 30.77 -38.23 -23.66
C LEU A 796 29.72 -37.13 -23.91
N LEU A 797 29.15 -37.11 -25.12
CA LEU A 797 28.04 -36.22 -25.48
C LEU A 797 26.79 -36.49 -24.63
N ALA A 798 26.57 -37.74 -24.23
CA ALA A 798 25.45 -38.15 -23.38
C ALA A 798 25.61 -37.72 -21.91
N GLU A 799 26.81 -37.85 -21.35
CA GLU A 799 27.07 -37.60 -19.92
C GLU A 799 27.30 -36.11 -19.60
N HIS A 800 27.90 -35.33 -20.51
CA HIS A 800 28.30 -33.93 -20.24
C HIS A 800 27.74 -32.89 -21.23
N PRO A 801 26.41 -32.83 -21.45
CA PRO A 801 25.84 -31.96 -22.46
C PRO A 801 25.93 -30.46 -22.13
N SER A 802 25.93 -30.09 -20.84
CA SER A 802 26.03 -28.69 -20.40
C SER A 802 27.39 -28.10 -20.71
N GLU A 803 28.43 -28.76 -20.21
CA GLU A 803 29.81 -28.31 -20.31
C GLU A 803 30.24 -28.24 -21.78
N LEU A 804 29.86 -29.23 -22.60
CA LEU A 804 30.18 -29.23 -24.02
C LEU A 804 29.47 -28.12 -24.81
N SER A 805 28.27 -27.72 -24.37
CA SER A 805 27.53 -26.60 -24.95
C SER A 805 28.20 -25.27 -24.61
N ASP A 806 28.71 -25.12 -23.38
CA ASP A 806 29.45 -23.93 -22.93
C ASP A 806 30.80 -23.79 -23.64
N LEU A 807 31.52 -24.90 -23.89
CA LEU A 807 32.75 -24.92 -24.69
C LEU A 807 32.52 -24.50 -26.13
N LEU A 808 31.46 -25.02 -26.76
CA LEU A 808 31.11 -24.60 -28.10
C LEU A 808 30.76 -23.11 -28.11
N LEU A 809 29.92 -22.65 -27.18
CA LEU A 809 29.55 -21.24 -27.06
C LEU A 809 30.78 -20.35 -26.85
N SER A 810 31.71 -20.69 -25.96
CA SER A 810 32.91 -19.89 -25.67
C SER A 810 33.80 -19.69 -26.89
N LEU A 811 33.92 -20.71 -27.77
CA LEU A 811 34.64 -20.62 -29.04
C LEU A 811 34.12 -19.46 -29.91
N VAL A 812 32.80 -19.23 -29.93
CA VAL A 812 32.15 -18.28 -30.84
C VAL A 812 31.70 -16.98 -30.16
N LYS A 813 31.56 -16.94 -28.84
CA LYS A 813 30.97 -15.84 -28.05
C LYS A 813 31.63 -14.47 -28.29
N LYS A 814 32.97 -14.45 -28.46
CA LYS A 814 33.73 -13.22 -28.78
C LYS A 814 33.56 -12.76 -30.24
N ASN A 815 32.94 -13.57 -31.10
CA ASN A 815 32.77 -13.34 -32.54
C ASN A 815 34.10 -13.13 -33.30
N THR A 816 35.20 -13.73 -32.83
CA THR A 816 36.56 -13.57 -33.37
C THR A 816 37.17 -14.88 -33.90
N ALA A 817 36.56 -16.04 -33.65
CA ALA A 817 37.12 -17.32 -34.09
C ALA A 817 37.22 -17.43 -35.62
N PRO A 818 38.27 -18.08 -36.15
CA PRO A 818 38.41 -18.29 -37.60
C PRO A 818 37.27 -19.12 -38.17
N TYR A 819 36.62 -18.65 -39.23
CA TYR A 819 35.46 -19.33 -39.82
C TYR A 819 35.68 -20.82 -40.16
N PRO A 820 36.83 -21.26 -40.72
CA PRO A 820 37.06 -22.69 -40.97
C PRO A 820 36.99 -23.55 -39.70
N LEU A 821 37.43 -23.03 -38.56
CA LEU A 821 37.37 -23.75 -37.29
C LEU A 821 35.92 -23.90 -36.80
N VAL A 822 35.11 -22.87 -37.01
CA VAL A 822 33.67 -22.90 -36.69
C VAL A 822 32.94 -23.96 -37.52
N VAL A 823 33.24 -24.06 -38.82
CA VAL A 823 32.71 -25.12 -39.70
C VAL A 823 33.09 -26.51 -39.21
N GLU A 824 34.30 -26.68 -38.67
CA GLU A 824 34.75 -27.96 -38.09
C GLU A 824 34.02 -28.30 -36.76
N ALA A 825 33.53 -27.30 -36.02
CA ALA A 825 32.79 -27.47 -34.77
C ALA A 825 31.28 -27.72 -34.96
N ASN A 826 30.68 -27.21 -36.03
CA ASN A 826 29.25 -27.32 -36.30
C ASN A 826 28.67 -28.75 -36.28
N PRO A 827 29.36 -29.80 -36.81
CA PRO A 827 28.86 -31.17 -36.72
C PRO A 827 28.69 -31.66 -35.28
N LEU A 828 29.60 -31.26 -34.37
CA LEU A 828 29.54 -31.61 -32.96
C LEU A 828 28.34 -30.94 -32.29
N ALA A 829 28.16 -29.64 -32.52
CA ALA A 829 27.00 -28.89 -32.02
C ALA A 829 25.67 -29.49 -32.51
N ALA A 830 25.61 -29.93 -33.77
CA ALA A 830 24.42 -30.56 -34.34
C ALA A 830 24.12 -31.94 -33.73
N LYS A 831 25.13 -32.73 -33.38
CA LYS A 831 24.97 -34.02 -32.68
C LYS A 831 24.56 -33.82 -31.22
N LEU A 832 25.18 -32.85 -30.53
CA LEU A 832 25.03 -32.64 -29.09
C LEU A 832 23.57 -32.40 -28.68
N LYS A 833 22.79 -31.72 -29.54
CA LYS A 833 21.35 -31.51 -29.33
C LYS A 833 20.60 -32.80 -28.96
N ASN A 834 20.94 -33.94 -29.57
CA ASN A 834 20.23 -35.20 -29.37
C ASN A 834 20.46 -35.84 -27.99
N TYR A 835 21.41 -35.32 -27.22
CA TYR A 835 21.81 -35.85 -25.91
C TYR A 835 21.34 -34.99 -24.73
N ILE A 836 20.69 -33.84 -25.00
CA ILE A 836 20.17 -32.96 -23.94
C ILE A 836 18.92 -33.59 -23.32
N ILE A 837 18.96 -33.81 -22.00
CA ILE A 837 17.88 -34.41 -21.22
C ILE A 837 16.68 -33.46 -21.14
N GLN A 838 15.47 -34.02 -21.29
CA GLN A 838 14.22 -33.30 -21.06
C GLN A 838 13.80 -33.42 -19.58
N ASP A 839 14.22 -32.48 -18.72
CA ASP A 839 13.72 -32.45 -17.34
C ASP A 839 12.38 -31.72 -17.26
N LYS A 840 11.28 -32.48 -17.29
CA LYS A 840 9.92 -31.94 -17.24
C LYS A 840 9.55 -31.28 -15.90
N ARG A 841 10.36 -31.43 -14.84
CA ARG A 841 10.14 -30.73 -13.55
C ARG A 841 10.43 -29.23 -13.66
N ILE A 842 11.17 -28.81 -14.69
CA ILE A 842 11.48 -27.42 -15.02
C ILE A 842 10.23 -26.63 -15.48
N LEU A 843 9.17 -27.33 -15.89
CA LEU A 843 7.97 -26.76 -16.53
C LEU A 843 6.93 -26.14 -15.57
N SER A 844 7.09 -26.25 -14.25
CA SER A 844 5.98 -25.91 -13.34
C SER A 844 5.86 -24.43 -12.94
N GLU A 845 6.90 -23.57 -13.06
CA GLU A 845 6.88 -22.22 -12.44
C GLU A 845 7.89 -21.19 -13.03
N ALA A 846 7.96 -20.87 -14.33
CA ALA A 846 9.11 -20.02 -14.77
C ALA A 846 9.02 -19.04 -15.97
N ASP A 847 9.76 -17.95 -15.76
CA ASP A 847 10.50 -17.12 -16.73
C ASP A 847 11.39 -17.98 -17.67
N TRP A 848 10.84 -18.31 -18.84
CA TRP A 848 11.48 -19.11 -19.90
C TRP A 848 12.87 -18.62 -20.31
N LEU A 849 13.12 -17.30 -20.28
CA LEU A 849 14.41 -16.77 -20.71
C LEU A 849 15.47 -17.02 -19.64
N GLN A 850 15.14 -16.79 -18.37
CA GLN A 850 16.06 -17.04 -17.26
C GLN A 850 16.50 -18.51 -17.27
N GLN A 851 15.56 -19.43 -17.49
CA GLN A 851 15.87 -20.84 -17.65
C GLN A 851 16.73 -21.14 -18.88
N ALA A 852 16.42 -20.52 -20.03
CA ALA A 852 17.16 -20.78 -21.26
C ALA A 852 18.63 -20.36 -21.15
N ILE A 853 18.93 -19.23 -20.50
CA ILE A 853 20.30 -18.74 -20.30
C ILE A 853 21.11 -19.69 -19.39
N ASN A 854 20.44 -20.44 -18.51
CA ASN A 854 21.06 -21.37 -17.56
C ASN A 854 20.98 -22.84 -18.00
N HIS A 855 20.67 -23.12 -19.28
CA HIS A 855 20.44 -24.48 -19.77
C HIS A 855 21.22 -24.78 -21.07
N PRO A 856 21.75 -26.01 -21.27
CA PRO A 856 22.51 -26.39 -22.48
C PRO A 856 21.80 -26.07 -23.80
N ALA A 857 20.47 -26.24 -23.82
CA ALA A 857 19.66 -25.92 -24.99
C ALA A 857 19.76 -24.44 -25.41
N GLY A 858 19.79 -23.52 -24.44
CA GLY A 858 19.96 -22.09 -24.72
C GLY A 858 21.41 -21.74 -25.08
N ALA A 859 22.39 -22.36 -24.41
CA ALA A 859 23.80 -22.21 -24.76
C ALA A 859 24.08 -22.64 -26.22
N LEU A 860 23.49 -23.76 -26.68
CA LEU A 860 23.57 -24.18 -28.09
C LEU A 860 22.86 -23.20 -29.04
N ALA A 861 21.73 -22.63 -28.66
CA ALA A 861 21.07 -21.62 -29.46
C ALA A 861 21.94 -20.36 -29.59
N GLU A 862 22.56 -19.90 -28.51
CA GLU A 862 23.53 -18.80 -28.54
C GLU A 862 24.76 -19.15 -29.40
N TYR A 863 25.26 -20.39 -29.31
CA TYR A 863 26.35 -20.87 -30.16
C TYR A 863 26.02 -20.68 -31.65
N TRP A 864 24.85 -21.13 -32.10
CA TRP A 864 24.46 -21.01 -33.50
C TRP A 864 24.35 -19.55 -33.96
N LEU A 865 23.86 -18.64 -33.11
CA LEU A 865 23.76 -17.20 -33.41
C LEU A 865 25.15 -16.53 -33.53
N HIS A 866 26.06 -16.85 -32.62
CA HIS A 866 27.43 -16.35 -32.64
C HIS A 866 28.24 -16.94 -33.82
N SER A 867 28.10 -18.24 -34.06
CA SER A 867 28.66 -18.94 -35.22
C SER A 867 28.21 -18.30 -36.55
N LEU A 868 26.91 -18.00 -36.66
CA LEU A 868 26.33 -17.28 -37.78
C LEU A 868 26.87 -15.84 -37.90
N THR A 869 27.10 -15.14 -36.79
CA THR A 869 27.74 -13.81 -36.79
C THR A 869 29.13 -13.87 -37.41
N ILE A 870 29.93 -14.90 -37.09
CA ILE A 870 31.26 -15.12 -37.67
C ILE A 870 31.16 -15.44 -39.17
N HIS A 871 30.22 -16.29 -39.58
CA HIS A 871 29.95 -16.59 -40.99
C HIS A 871 29.67 -15.31 -41.80
N ARG A 872 28.82 -14.41 -41.28
CA ARG A 872 28.49 -13.13 -41.94
C ARG A 872 29.70 -12.22 -42.08
N LYS A 873 30.60 -12.18 -41.09
CA LYS A 873 31.86 -11.41 -41.21
C LYS A 873 32.75 -11.94 -42.32
N GLN A 874 32.78 -13.27 -42.52
CA GLN A 874 33.58 -13.91 -43.56
C GLN A 874 32.98 -13.74 -44.96
N TYR A 875 31.65 -13.72 -45.07
CA TYR A 875 30.91 -13.59 -46.32
C TYR A 875 29.85 -12.48 -46.25
N PRO A 876 30.27 -11.20 -46.20
CA PRO A 876 29.36 -10.06 -45.97
C PRO A 876 28.36 -9.86 -47.12
N ASP A 877 28.69 -10.29 -48.33
CA ASP A 877 27.85 -10.12 -49.53
C ASP A 877 26.75 -11.20 -49.67
N ARG A 878 26.63 -12.14 -48.73
CA ARG A 878 25.59 -13.18 -48.74
C ARG A 878 24.45 -12.83 -47.80
N ALA A 879 23.30 -12.54 -48.37
CA ALA A 879 22.10 -12.12 -47.64
C ALA A 879 21.20 -13.26 -47.13
N ALA A 880 21.55 -14.53 -47.33
CA ALA A 880 20.74 -15.69 -46.95
C ALA A 880 21.55 -16.70 -46.14
N LEU A 881 20.87 -17.44 -45.26
CA LEU A 881 21.45 -18.57 -44.52
C LEU A 881 21.96 -19.61 -45.52
N ASN A 882 23.16 -20.15 -45.26
CA ASN A 882 23.59 -21.34 -45.97
C ASN A 882 22.77 -22.56 -45.48
N GLU A 883 22.84 -23.68 -46.21
CA GLU A 883 22.07 -24.88 -45.89
C GLU A 883 22.31 -25.42 -44.46
N GLU A 884 23.52 -25.25 -43.95
CA GLU A 884 23.93 -25.69 -42.62
C GLU A 884 23.22 -24.92 -41.49
N TYR A 885 23.34 -23.57 -41.49
CA TYR A 885 22.68 -22.73 -40.49
C TYR A 885 21.16 -22.76 -40.62
N LEU A 886 20.66 -22.83 -41.86
CA LEU A 886 19.22 -23.01 -42.13
C LEU A 886 18.71 -24.29 -41.48
N SER A 887 19.41 -25.42 -41.67
CA SER A 887 19.05 -26.71 -41.06
C SER A 887 19.11 -26.67 -39.53
N ALA A 888 20.15 -26.07 -38.95
CA ALA A 888 20.33 -26.00 -37.51
C ALA A 888 19.25 -25.14 -36.82
N LEU A 889 18.99 -23.94 -37.33
CA LEU A 889 17.98 -23.04 -36.78
C LEU A 889 16.57 -23.58 -37.01
N SER A 890 16.27 -24.13 -38.20
CA SER A 890 14.98 -24.78 -38.47
C SER A 890 14.71 -25.94 -37.51
N LYS A 891 15.71 -26.75 -37.17
CA LYS A 891 15.56 -27.82 -36.17
C LYS A 891 15.25 -27.31 -34.76
N ILE A 892 15.67 -26.10 -34.38
CA ILE A 892 15.29 -25.51 -33.08
C ILE A 892 13.83 -25.03 -33.15
N VAL A 893 13.46 -24.41 -34.27
CA VAL A 893 12.12 -23.90 -34.54
C VAL A 893 11.09 -25.02 -34.59
N GLU A 894 11.37 -26.14 -35.24
CA GLU A 894 10.45 -27.28 -35.41
C GLU A 894 10.32 -28.16 -34.15
N ASP A 895 11.18 -27.97 -33.16
CA ASP A 895 11.24 -28.83 -31.97
C ASP A 895 10.24 -28.37 -30.87
N GLU A 896 9.20 -29.16 -30.65
CA GLU A 896 8.13 -28.87 -29.67
C GLU A 896 8.43 -29.43 -28.26
N THR A 897 9.68 -29.83 -28.01
CA THR A 897 10.11 -30.30 -26.68
C THR A 897 10.63 -29.12 -25.85
N LEU A 898 10.86 -29.34 -24.55
CA LEU A 898 11.47 -28.34 -23.65
C LEU A 898 12.76 -27.74 -24.24
N VAL A 899 13.62 -28.60 -24.84
CA VAL A 899 14.87 -28.19 -25.48
C VAL A 899 14.61 -27.18 -26.62
N GLY A 900 13.60 -27.46 -27.44
CA GLY A 900 13.19 -26.56 -28.51
C GLY A 900 12.62 -25.24 -28.00
N HIS A 901 11.80 -25.25 -26.94
CA HIS A 901 11.24 -24.03 -26.34
C HIS A 901 12.32 -23.13 -25.73
N LEU A 902 13.27 -23.69 -24.98
CA LEU A 902 14.40 -22.92 -24.43
C LEU A 902 15.26 -22.29 -25.54
N GLY A 903 15.51 -23.05 -26.62
CA GLY A 903 16.18 -22.50 -27.81
C GLY A 903 15.38 -21.37 -28.47
N LYS A 904 14.05 -21.53 -28.62
CA LYS A 904 13.15 -20.49 -29.14
C LYS A 904 13.17 -19.20 -28.29
N ALA A 905 13.31 -19.29 -26.97
CA ALA A 905 13.44 -18.10 -26.11
C ALA A 905 14.72 -17.30 -26.43
N ILE A 906 15.86 -17.97 -26.62
CA ILE A 906 17.11 -17.33 -27.05
C ILE A 906 16.98 -16.71 -28.45
N LEU A 907 16.33 -17.42 -29.39
CA LEU A 907 16.05 -16.86 -30.71
C LEU A 907 15.11 -15.64 -30.64
N GLY A 908 14.12 -15.68 -29.76
CA GLY A 908 13.17 -14.57 -29.49
C GLY A 908 13.88 -13.30 -29.03
N ARG A 909 14.86 -13.44 -28.13
CA ARG A 909 15.74 -12.34 -27.69
C ARG A 909 16.54 -11.71 -28.83
N ASN A 910 16.80 -12.48 -29.89
CA ASN A 910 17.67 -12.11 -31.02
C ASN A 910 16.92 -11.93 -32.36
N VAL A 911 15.59 -11.69 -32.34
CA VAL A 911 14.76 -11.47 -33.54
C VAL A 911 15.38 -10.45 -34.51
N HIS A 912 15.89 -9.33 -34.01
CA HIS A 912 16.53 -8.30 -34.84
C HIS A 912 17.70 -8.87 -35.65
N PHE A 913 18.54 -9.70 -35.02
CA PHE A 913 19.70 -10.29 -35.69
C PHE A 913 19.27 -11.32 -36.73
N LEU A 914 18.22 -12.11 -36.45
CA LEU A 914 17.68 -13.08 -37.40
C LEU A 914 17.10 -12.39 -38.64
N LEU A 915 16.32 -11.33 -38.47
CA LEU A 915 15.74 -10.55 -39.57
C LEU A 915 16.82 -9.87 -40.44
N ASP A 916 17.86 -9.33 -39.82
CA ASP A 916 19.00 -8.73 -40.51
C ASP A 916 19.87 -9.77 -41.24
N THR A 917 19.84 -11.02 -40.79
CA THR A 917 20.63 -12.10 -41.39
C THR A 917 19.91 -12.80 -42.54
N ASP A 918 18.65 -13.16 -42.35
CA ASP A 918 17.80 -13.80 -43.36
C ASP A 918 16.33 -13.49 -43.05
N SER A 919 15.87 -12.37 -43.61
CA SER A 919 14.50 -11.88 -43.46
C SER A 919 13.48 -12.91 -43.97
N GLU A 920 13.75 -13.59 -45.08
CA GLU A 920 12.78 -14.50 -45.70
C GLU A 920 12.56 -15.76 -44.85
N TRP A 921 13.63 -16.37 -44.36
CA TRP A 921 13.53 -17.50 -43.43
C TRP A 921 12.85 -17.09 -42.12
N THR A 922 13.25 -15.96 -41.56
CA THR A 922 12.73 -15.49 -40.26
C THR A 922 11.22 -15.22 -40.33
N LYS A 923 10.75 -14.54 -41.38
CA LYS A 923 9.32 -14.27 -41.60
C LYS A 923 8.52 -15.54 -41.86
N LYS A 924 9.10 -16.51 -42.58
CA LYS A 924 8.40 -17.73 -42.99
C LYS A 924 8.30 -18.77 -41.87
N TYR A 925 9.33 -18.91 -41.04
CA TYR A 925 9.42 -20.03 -40.10
C TYR A 925 9.47 -19.60 -38.63
N PHE A 926 10.06 -18.45 -38.29
CA PHE A 926 10.23 -18.05 -36.89
C PHE A 926 9.12 -17.13 -36.38
N LEU A 927 8.80 -16.05 -37.10
CA LEU A 927 7.76 -15.11 -36.67
C LEU A 927 6.38 -15.76 -36.48
N PRO A 928 5.93 -16.74 -37.30
CA PRO A 928 4.63 -17.40 -37.08
C PRO A 928 4.48 -18.14 -35.75
N ILE A 929 5.56 -18.34 -34.98
CA ILE A 929 5.48 -18.94 -33.64
C ILE A 929 4.83 -17.96 -32.64
N PHE A 930 4.96 -16.65 -32.86
CA PHE A 930 4.39 -15.62 -31.97
C PHE A 930 2.86 -15.63 -31.94
N ASN A 931 2.22 -16.18 -32.98
CA ASN A 931 0.76 -16.26 -33.11
C ASN A 931 0.21 -17.68 -33.36
N ASP A 932 1.02 -18.75 -33.24
CA ASP A 932 0.52 -20.13 -33.25
C ASP A 932 0.02 -20.54 -31.85
N TYR A 933 -1.18 -20.08 -31.50
CA TYR A 933 -1.80 -20.35 -30.19
C TYR A 933 -2.19 -21.82 -29.96
N THR A 934 -2.03 -22.70 -30.97
CA THR A 934 -2.16 -24.15 -30.76
C THR A 934 -0.96 -24.72 -30.00
N LYS A 935 0.18 -24.00 -30.01
CA LYS A 935 1.45 -24.34 -29.36
C LYS A 935 1.83 -23.31 -28.29
N LYS A 936 1.02 -23.25 -27.24
CA LYS A 936 1.09 -22.21 -26.20
C LYS A 936 2.48 -22.06 -25.57
N GLU A 937 3.15 -23.15 -25.22
CA GLU A 937 4.49 -23.08 -24.59
C GLU A 937 5.57 -22.53 -25.55
N ALA A 938 5.50 -22.87 -26.84
CA ALA A 938 6.41 -22.31 -27.84
C ALA A 938 6.19 -20.80 -28.01
N CYS A 939 4.92 -20.37 -28.03
CA CYS A 939 4.53 -18.96 -28.09
C CYS A 939 5.01 -18.19 -26.84
N ARG A 940 4.82 -18.74 -25.65
CA ARG A 940 5.31 -18.16 -24.38
C ARG A 940 6.83 -17.99 -24.38
N ALA A 941 7.56 -19.01 -24.83
CA ALA A 941 9.02 -18.96 -24.87
C ALA A 941 9.55 -17.86 -25.80
N VAL A 942 9.00 -17.73 -27.03
CA VAL A 942 9.44 -16.67 -27.95
C VAL A 942 9.11 -15.27 -27.45
N TRP A 943 7.93 -15.08 -26.85
CA TRP A 943 7.55 -13.80 -26.26
C TRP A 943 8.42 -13.43 -25.06
N ALA A 944 8.67 -14.37 -24.14
CA ALA A 944 9.55 -14.15 -22.99
C ALA A 944 10.94 -13.70 -23.44
N GLY A 945 11.52 -14.38 -24.44
CA GLY A 945 12.78 -13.95 -25.05
C GLY A 945 12.73 -12.55 -25.65
N PHE A 946 11.68 -12.25 -26.40
CA PHE A 946 11.50 -10.97 -27.08
C PHE A 946 11.42 -9.77 -26.10
N MET A 947 10.80 -9.94 -24.93
CA MET A 947 10.68 -8.88 -23.92
C MET A 947 12.02 -8.34 -23.42
N TYR A 948 13.01 -9.22 -23.29
CA TYR A 948 14.37 -8.88 -22.87
C TYR A 948 15.35 -8.71 -24.06
N GLY A 949 14.83 -8.65 -25.28
CA GLY A 949 15.59 -8.40 -26.51
C GLY A 949 16.06 -6.95 -26.64
N ARG A 950 16.71 -6.64 -27.77
CA ARG A 950 17.13 -5.25 -28.08
C ARG A 950 15.93 -4.30 -28.14
N PRO A 951 16.13 -2.98 -27.96
CA PRO A 951 15.10 -1.98 -28.27
C PRO A 951 14.56 -2.17 -29.70
N LEU A 952 13.28 -1.88 -29.91
CA LEU A 952 12.64 -1.99 -31.22
C LEU A 952 13.31 -1.03 -32.21
N THR A 953 13.49 -1.49 -33.45
CA THR A 953 13.88 -0.66 -34.59
C THR A 953 12.70 -0.55 -35.54
N PRO A 954 12.61 0.48 -36.41
CA PRO A 954 11.46 0.66 -37.30
C PRO A 954 11.14 -0.60 -38.14
N ALA A 955 12.17 -1.26 -38.68
CA ALA A 955 12.00 -2.47 -39.49
C ALA A 955 11.44 -3.67 -38.69
N VAL A 956 11.85 -3.84 -37.43
CA VAL A 956 11.32 -4.92 -36.58
C VAL A 956 9.93 -4.55 -36.08
N ALA A 957 9.72 -3.28 -35.72
CA ALA A 957 8.44 -2.77 -35.27
C ALA A 957 7.35 -3.01 -36.33
N ASP A 958 7.60 -2.62 -37.59
CA ASP A 958 6.66 -2.80 -38.70
C ASP A 958 6.25 -4.27 -38.90
N LEU A 959 7.16 -5.21 -38.70
CA LEU A 959 6.87 -6.65 -38.81
C LEU A 959 6.12 -7.20 -37.60
N MET A 960 6.37 -6.66 -36.40
CA MET A 960 5.79 -7.15 -35.15
C MET A 960 4.41 -6.55 -34.84
N LYS A 961 3.97 -5.52 -35.58
CA LYS A 961 2.67 -4.83 -35.38
C LYS A 961 1.50 -5.80 -35.25
N GLU A 962 1.30 -6.68 -36.24
CA GLU A 962 0.17 -7.62 -36.23
C GLU A 962 0.29 -8.65 -35.10
N TYR A 963 1.49 -9.16 -34.82
CA TYR A 963 1.70 -10.13 -33.74
C TYR A 963 1.34 -9.58 -32.35
N PHE A 964 1.67 -8.31 -32.06
CA PHE A 964 1.24 -7.66 -30.82
C PHE A 964 -0.29 -7.54 -30.73
N LEU A 965 -0.96 -7.15 -31.82
CA LEU A 965 -2.41 -7.00 -31.84
C LEU A 965 -3.16 -8.34 -31.78
N GLU A 966 -2.58 -9.40 -32.33
CA GLU A 966 -3.11 -10.76 -32.28
C GLU A 966 -2.88 -11.45 -30.95
N ALA A 967 -1.86 -11.06 -30.18
CA ALA A 967 -1.56 -11.63 -28.86
C ALA A 967 -2.51 -11.14 -27.76
N LEU A 968 -3.06 -9.92 -27.91
CA LEU A 968 -3.95 -9.30 -26.92
C LEU A 968 -5.15 -10.17 -26.51
N PRO A 969 -5.92 -10.80 -27.42
CA PRO A 969 -7.00 -11.71 -27.04
C PRO A 969 -6.59 -12.92 -26.18
N TYR A 970 -5.31 -13.26 -26.17
CA TYR A 970 -4.74 -14.38 -25.40
C TYR A 970 -3.82 -13.88 -24.27
N PHE A 971 -3.85 -12.59 -23.94
CA PHE A 971 -2.90 -11.92 -23.06
C PHE A 971 -2.71 -12.64 -21.72
N GLU A 972 -3.78 -12.91 -20.97
CA GLU A 972 -3.67 -13.59 -19.67
C GLU A 972 -3.17 -15.04 -19.77
N GLU A 973 -3.50 -15.72 -20.86
CA GLU A 973 -3.10 -17.11 -21.09
C GLU A 973 -1.63 -17.21 -21.51
N LEU A 974 -1.13 -16.28 -22.31
CA LEU A 974 0.26 -16.23 -22.72
C LEU A 974 1.17 -15.69 -21.61
N PHE A 975 0.65 -14.82 -20.75
CA PHE A 975 1.43 -14.16 -19.70
C PHE A 975 0.79 -14.44 -18.32
N PRO A 976 0.99 -15.65 -17.76
CA PRO A 976 0.43 -16.01 -16.46
C PRO A 976 1.16 -15.33 -15.29
N GLU A 977 2.43 -14.96 -15.47
CA GLU A 977 3.26 -14.27 -14.49
C GLU A 977 3.20 -12.76 -14.65
N GLU A 978 3.19 -12.05 -13.53
CA GLU A 978 3.09 -10.59 -13.52
C GLU A 978 4.27 -9.88 -14.19
N ALA A 979 5.48 -10.43 -14.03
CA ALA A 979 6.68 -9.89 -14.68
C ALA A 979 6.62 -9.96 -16.22
N LEU A 980 6.01 -11.02 -16.77
CA LEU A 980 5.83 -11.16 -18.21
C LEU A 980 4.72 -10.23 -18.74
N ARG A 981 3.64 -10.04 -17.98
CA ARG A 981 2.58 -9.06 -18.30
C ARG A 981 3.15 -7.65 -18.37
N SER A 982 3.85 -7.21 -17.33
CA SER A 982 4.45 -5.88 -17.29
C SER A 982 5.49 -5.70 -18.41
N GLY A 983 6.30 -6.72 -18.70
CA GLY A 983 7.22 -6.73 -19.83
C GLY A 983 6.51 -6.56 -21.19
N PHE A 984 5.43 -7.31 -21.44
CA PHE A 984 4.63 -7.17 -22.66
C PHE A 984 4.00 -5.78 -22.77
N ILE A 985 3.37 -5.29 -21.70
CA ILE A 985 2.74 -3.97 -21.66
C ILE A 985 3.77 -2.88 -21.96
N SER A 986 4.95 -2.94 -21.33
CA SER A 986 6.03 -1.99 -21.56
C SER A 986 6.48 -1.96 -23.03
N ARG A 987 6.64 -3.14 -23.66
CA ARG A 987 6.99 -3.23 -25.09
C ARG A 987 5.87 -2.80 -26.01
N TYR A 988 4.62 -3.08 -25.64
CA TYR A 988 3.43 -2.64 -26.37
C TYR A 988 3.32 -1.11 -26.36
N VAL A 989 3.54 -0.48 -25.20
CA VAL A 989 3.56 0.98 -25.05
C VAL A 989 4.72 1.59 -25.84
N ALA A 990 5.92 1.00 -25.81
CA ALA A 990 7.05 1.45 -26.62
C ALA A 990 6.76 1.34 -28.13
N MET A 991 6.09 0.28 -28.59
CA MET A 991 5.65 0.13 -29.98
C MET A 991 4.71 1.28 -30.37
N LEU A 992 3.73 1.52 -29.51
CA LEU A 992 2.64 2.47 -29.70
C LEU A 992 3.14 3.93 -29.71
N ILE A 993 4.12 4.27 -28.88
CA ILE A 993 4.68 5.62 -28.80
C ILE A 993 5.66 5.92 -29.95
N TYR A 994 6.54 4.98 -30.29
CA TYR A 994 7.66 5.28 -31.20
C TYR A 994 7.44 4.84 -32.65
N PHE A 995 6.50 3.94 -32.95
CA PHE A 995 6.41 3.30 -34.28
C PHE A 995 5.00 3.25 -34.89
N VAL A 996 3.99 3.77 -34.18
CA VAL A 996 2.60 3.85 -34.65
C VAL A 996 2.23 5.31 -34.89
N GLU A 997 1.85 5.65 -36.11
CA GLU A 997 1.50 7.04 -36.48
C GLU A 997 0.20 7.51 -35.83
N ASP A 998 -0.82 6.64 -35.76
CA ASP A 998 -2.10 6.91 -35.10
C ASP A 998 -2.48 5.79 -34.12
N PRO A 999 -1.99 5.87 -32.86
CA PRO A 999 -2.22 4.82 -31.88
C PRO A 999 -3.64 4.79 -31.31
N PHE A 1000 -4.42 5.88 -31.46
CA PHE A 1000 -5.72 6.02 -30.83
C PHE A 1000 -6.86 5.35 -31.61
N THR A 1001 -6.66 5.07 -32.89
CA THR A 1001 -7.68 4.43 -33.74
C THR A 1001 -7.79 2.92 -33.49
N GLU A 1002 -6.68 2.22 -33.31
CA GLU A 1002 -6.68 0.75 -33.15
C GLU A 1002 -5.95 0.27 -31.89
N TRP A 1003 -4.73 0.75 -31.64
CA TRP A 1003 -3.86 0.16 -30.62
C TRP A 1003 -4.38 0.40 -29.18
N VAL A 1004 -4.62 1.66 -28.82
CA VAL A 1004 -5.15 1.99 -27.49
C VAL A 1004 -6.51 1.32 -27.23
N PRO A 1005 -7.51 1.39 -28.13
CA PRO A 1005 -8.79 0.70 -27.92
C PRO A 1005 -8.66 -0.83 -27.78
N ARG A 1006 -7.78 -1.45 -28.57
CA ARG A 1006 -7.62 -2.90 -28.58
C ARG A 1006 -6.90 -3.42 -27.35
N PHE A 1007 -5.95 -2.65 -26.78
CA PHE A 1007 -5.38 -2.95 -25.48
C PHE A 1007 -6.47 -2.97 -24.39
N PHE A 1008 -7.24 -1.89 -24.30
CA PHE A 1008 -8.31 -1.72 -23.29
C PHE A 1008 -9.48 -2.71 -23.47
N GLN A 1009 -9.61 -3.34 -24.64
CA GLN A 1009 -10.61 -4.38 -24.88
C GLN A 1009 -10.25 -5.73 -24.24
N TYR A 1010 -8.96 -6.09 -24.20
CA TYR A 1010 -8.51 -7.45 -23.83
C TYR A 1010 -7.63 -7.50 -22.58
N ALA A 1011 -6.96 -6.40 -22.23
CA ALA A 1011 -6.15 -6.26 -21.02
C ALA A 1011 -6.80 -5.22 -20.10
N ASP A 1012 -8.03 -5.49 -19.66
CA ASP A 1012 -8.94 -4.54 -19.02
C ASP A 1012 -9.03 -4.67 -17.49
N SER A 1013 -8.05 -5.29 -16.84
CA SER A 1013 -7.97 -5.23 -15.38
C SER A 1013 -7.41 -3.87 -14.94
N THR A 1014 -7.78 -3.42 -13.73
CA THR A 1014 -7.24 -2.20 -13.11
C THR A 1014 -5.71 -2.22 -13.07
N GLN A 1015 -5.12 -3.38 -12.77
CA GLN A 1015 -3.67 -3.59 -12.74
C GLN A 1015 -3.03 -3.45 -14.13
N HIS A 1016 -3.65 -4.00 -15.19
CA HIS A 1016 -3.13 -3.86 -16.56
C HIS A 1016 -3.15 -2.40 -17.02
N ARG A 1017 -4.23 -1.66 -16.71
CA ARG A 1017 -4.34 -0.23 -17.03
C ARG A 1017 -3.32 0.60 -16.27
N ARG A 1018 -3.09 0.31 -14.97
CA ARG A 1018 -2.03 0.97 -14.21
C ARG A 1018 -0.65 0.73 -14.83
N HIS A 1019 -0.28 -0.51 -15.13
CA HIS A 1019 1.01 -0.81 -15.79
C HIS A 1019 1.17 -0.12 -17.16
N PHE A 1020 0.08 0.04 -17.90
CA PHE A 1020 0.07 0.77 -19.18
C PHE A 1020 0.42 2.25 -18.96
N VAL A 1021 -0.22 2.88 -17.97
CA VAL A 1021 0.02 4.27 -17.56
C VAL A 1021 1.44 4.46 -16.98
N ASP A 1022 1.90 3.53 -16.13
CA ASP A 1022 3.25 3.54 -15.56
C ASP A 1022 4.33 3.42 -16.65
N SER A 1023 4.08 2.60 -17.67
CA SER A 1023 4.98 2.46 -18.82
C SER A 1023 5.11 3.76 -19.61
N ILE A 1024 4.02 4.53 -19.76
CA ILE A 1024 4.06 5.89 -20.34
C ILE A 1024 4.87 6.82 -19.44
N GLY A 1025 4.66 6.75 -18.11
CA GLY A 1025 5.42 7.51 -17.13
C GLY A 1025 6.93 7.24 -17.18
N MET A 1026 7.32 5.98 -17.36
CA MET A 1026 8.73 5.59 -17.54
C MET A 1026 9.33 6.19 -18.82
N VAL A 1027 8.56 6.28 -19.91
CA VAL A 1027 9.01 6.97 -21.13
C VAL A 1027 9.21 8.46 -20.86
N LEU A 1028 8.29 9.12 -20.15
CA LEU A 1028 8.41 10.54 -19.78
C LEU A 1028 9.68 10.80 -18.95
N ARG A 1029 9.95 9.97 -17.94
CA ARG A 1029 11.15 10.09 -17.07
C ARG A 1029 12.47 10.02 -17.84
N ASN A 1030 12.50 9.25 -18.93
CA ASN A 1030 13.68 9.03 -19.75
C ASN A 1030 13.75 9.96 -20.98
N THR A 1031 12.73 10.78 -21.21
CA THR A 1031 12.67 11.72 -22.34
C THR A 1031 13.36 13.03 -21.94
N GLY A 1032 14.38 13.44 -22.70
CA GLY A 1032 15.03 14.74 -22.49
C GLY A 1032 14.11 15.92 -22.83
N GLU A 1033 14.46 17.14 -22.40
CA GLU A 1033 13.60 18.33 -22.55
C GLU A 1033 13.23 18.67 -24.01
N ALA A 1034 14.13 18.45 -24.97
CA ALA A 1034 13.92 18.82 -26.36
C ALA A 1034 12.79 18.04 -27.08
N PRO A 1035 12.72 16.69 -27.01
CA PRO A 1035 11.61 15.91 -27.58
C PRO A 1035 10.31 15.91 -26.75
N LEU A 1036 10.33 16.40 -25.51
CA LEU A 1036 9.19 16.33 -24.58
C LEU A 1036 7.95 17.07 -25.09
N SER A 1037 8.13 18.27 -25.68
CA SER A 1037 7.02 19.08 -26.19
C SER A 1037 6.29 18.40 -27.36
N GLU A 1038 7.02 17.73 -28.25
CA GLU A 1038 6.43 16.97 -29.34
C GLU A 1038 5.65 15.77 -28.80
N PHE A 1039 6.26 14.98 -27.91
CA PHE A 1039 5.62 13.82 -27.30
C PHE A 1039 4.36 14.17 -26.49
N TRP A 1040 4.39 15.29 -25.76
CA TRP A 1040 3.22 15.82 -25.06
C TRP A 1040 2.05 16.09 -26.02
N ASN A 1041 2.32 16.82 -27.10
CA ASN A 1041 1.28 17.27 -28.03
C ASN A 1041 0.75 16.14 -28.92
N THR A 1042 1.58 15.18 -29.31
CA THR A 1042 1.19 14.10 -30.22
C THR A 1042 0.58 12.91 -29.50
N PHE A 1043 0.95 12.67 -28.23
CA PHE A 1043 0.55 11.46 -27.52
C PHE A 1043 -0.07 11.70 -26.15
N VAL A 1044 0.68 12.26 -25.19
CA VAL A 1044 0.27 12.27 -23.78
C VAL A 1044 -1.01 13.08 -23.56
N LYS A 1045 -1.09 14.29 -24.13
CA LYS A 1045 -2.26 15.16 -24.01
C LYS A 1045 -3.51 14.56 -24.70
N PRO A 1046 -3.45 14.11 -25.98
CA PRO A 1046 -4.58 13.41 -26.61
C PRO A 1046 -5.05 12.18 -25.84
N PHE A 1047 -4.12 11.36 -25.31
CA PHE A 1047 -4.45 10.19 -24.49
C PHE A 1047 -5.23 10.59 -23.24
N TRP A 1048 -4.72 11.55 -22.47
CA TRP A 1048 -5.36 12.03 -21.25
C TRP A 1048 -6.77 12.61 -21.53
N GLN A 1049 -6.91 13.42 -22.58
CA GLN A 1049 -8.20 13.98 -23.00
C GLN A 1049 -9.20 12.91 -23.43
N GLY A 1050 -8.74 11.83 -24.07
CA GLY A 1050 -9.56 10.66 -24.40
C GLY A 1050 -10.06 9.95 -23.14
N ARG A 1051 -9.15 9.67 -22.20
CA ARG A 1051 -9.49 8.97 -20.95
C ARG A 1051 -10.45 9.76 -20.07
N LEU A 1052 -10.34 11.09 -20.02
CA LEU A 1052 -11.32 11.98 -19.37
C LEU A 1052 -12.75 11.80 -19.91
N ARG A 1053 -12.90 11.42 -21.18
CA ARG A 1053 -14.18 11.16 -21.83
C ARG A 1053 -14.56 9.67 -21.80
N SER A 1054 -13.83 8.86 -21.04
CA SER A 1054 -13.95 7.39 -21.00
C SER A 1054 -13.73 6.74 -22.37
N ILE A 1055 -12.76 7.24 -23.14
CA ILE A 1055 -12.38 6.72 -24.46
C ILE A 1055 -10.90 6.29 -24.42
N PRO A 1056 -10.60 4.99 -24.59
CA PRO A 1056 -11.53 3.85 -24.63
C PRO A 1056 -12.15 3.55 -23.25
N PRO A 1057 -13.29 2.83 -23.14
CA PRO A 1057 -13.85 2.40 -21.86
C PRO A 1057 -12.96 1.33 -21.17
N PRO A 1058 -13.10 1.08 -19.85
CA PRO A 1058 -14.04 1.67 -18.87
C PRO A 1058 -13.66 3.11 -18.44
N PRO A 1059 -14.48 3.79 -17.60
CA PRO A 1059 -14.13 5.08 -17.01
C PRO A 1059 -12.79 5.06 -16.28
N LEU A 1060 -12.22 6.24 -16.07
CA LEU A 1060 -10.97 6.44 -15.34
C LEU A 1060 -11.16 6.02 -13.86
N GLU A 1061 -10.30 5.13 -13.36
CA GLU A 1061 -10.31 4.62 -11.97
C GLU A 1061 -9.21 5.28 -11.12
N ASP A 1062 -9.33 5.19 -9.78
CA ASP A 1062 -8.45 5.88 -8.84
C ASP A 1062 -6.97 5.47 -9.01
N GLU A 1063 -6.69 4.17 -9.19
CA GLU A 1063 -5.33 3.66 -9.37
C GLU A 1063 -4.70 4.12 -10.69
N GLU A 1064 -5.50 4.29 -11.76
CA GLU A 1064 -5.03 4.89 -13.02
C GLU A 1064 -4.71 6.37 -12.83
N ILE A 1065 -5.58 7.11 -12.12
CA ILE A 1065 -5.39 8.55 -11.91
C ILE A 1065 -4.09 8.80 -11.15
N GLU A 1066 -3.85 8.04 -10.08
CA GLU A 1066 -2.64 8.16 -9.28
C GLU A 1066 -1.38 7.96 -10.13
N ALA A 1067 -1.34 6.92 -10.97
CA ALA A 1067 -0.23 6.67 -11.89
C ALA A 1067 -0.06 7.78 -12.95
N MET A 1068 -1.15 8.43 -13.37
CA MET A 1068 -1.09 9.58 -14.29
C MET A 1068 -0.59 10.86 -13.60
N LEU A 1069 -0.90 11.06 -12.32
CA LEU A 1069 -0.40 12.21 -11.54
C LEU A 1069 1.12 12.17 -11.40
N ASP A 1070 1.70 10.96 -11.32
CA ASP A 1070 3.15 10.72 -11.29
C ASP A 1070 3.89 11.18 -12.55
N TRP A 1071 3.18 11.54 -13.62
CA TRP A 1071 3.78 12.11 -14.83
C TRP A 1071 4.20 13.57 -14.63
N LEU A 1072 3.46 14.30 -13.79
CA LEU A 1072 3.53 15.77 -13.69
C LEU A 1072 4.95 16.32 -13.44
N PRO A 1073 5.77 15.75 -12.52
CA PRO A 1073 7.13 16.26 -12.27
C PRO A 1073 8.07 16.22 -13.47
N TYR A 1074 7.75 15.42 -14.50
CA TYR A 1074 8.61 15.17 -15.65
C TYR A 1074 8.17 15.93 -16.91
N LEU A 1075 7.11 16.75 -16.83
CA LEU A 1075 6.55 17.46 -17.97
C LEU A 1075 7.21 18.81 -18.28
N GLY A 1076 8.16 19.28 -17.46
CA GLY A 1076 8.90 20.51 -17.72
C GLY A 1076 7.99 21.69 -18.04
N ALA A 1077 8.16 22.29 -19.23
CA ALA A 1077 7.38 23.45 -19.67
C ALA A 1077 5.89 23.17 -19.94
N GLN A 1078 5.50 21.89 -20.07
CA GLN A 1078 4.12 21.47 -20.31
C GLN A 1078 3.33 21.27 -19.00
N PHE A 1079 3.98 21.39 -17.84
CA PHE A 1079 3.36 21.20 -16.53
C PHE A 1079 2.08 22.02 -16.31
N PRO A 1080 2.02 23.34 -16.61
CA PRO A 1080 0.79 24.13 -16.40
C PRO A 1080 -0.42 23.60 -17.17
N GLU A 1081 -0.22 23.22 -18.43
CA GLU A 1081 -1.29 22.68 -19.28
C GLU A 1081 -1.74 21.29 -18.79
N ALA A 1082 -0.83 20.50 -18.22
CA ALA A 1082 -1.16 19.22 -17.61
C ALA A 1082 -2.05 19.39 -16.37
N VAL A 1083 -1.78 20.41 -15.54
CA VAL A 1083 -2.62 20.73 -14.38
C VAL A 1083 -4.05 21.09 -14.80
N GLU A 1084 -4.24 21.78 -15.94
CA GLU A 1084 -5.59 22.06 -16.48
C GLU A 1084 -6.36 20.78 -16.84
N LEU A 1085 -5.67 19.72 -17.27
CA LEU A 1085 -6.26 18.41 -17.53
C LEU A 1085 -6.59 17.67 -16.23
N VAL A 1086 -5.71 17.76 -15.22
CA VAL A 1086 -5.95 17.23 -13.88
C VAL A 1086 -7.19 17.88 -13.24
N ALA A 1087 -7.38 19.19 -13.41
CA ALA A 1087 -8.59 19.86 -12.90
C ALA A 1087 -9.91 19.30 -13.47
N GLN A 1088 -9.85 18.54 -14.57
CA GLN A 1088 -10.99 17.88 -15.21
C GLN A 1088 -11.13 16.40 -14.81
N THR A 1089 -10.14 15.79 -14.14
CA THR A 1089 -10.24 14.39 -13.67
C THR A 1089 -11.17 14.29 -12.46
N PRO A 1090 -11.97 13.21 -12.31
CA PRO A 1090 -12.69 12.93 -11.06
C PRO A 1090 -11.75 12.99 -9.86
N GLY A 1091 -12.20 13.56 -8.75
CA GLY A 1091 -11.33 13.93 -7.62
C GLY A 1091 -10.43 12.79 -7.14
N ALA A 1092 -9.12 12.95 -7.30
CA ALA A 1092 -8.11 11.96 -6.99
C ALA A 1092 -7.49 12.17 -5.61
N LYS A 1093 -7.26 11.10 -4.86
CA LYS A 1093 -6.60 11.16 -3.55
C LYS A 1093 -5.08 11.21 -3.73
N LEU A 1094 -4.41 11.91 -2.83
CA LEU A 1094 -2.95 11.90 -2.72
C LEU A 1094 -2.56 10.59 -2.01
N ASP A 1095 -2.14 9.54 -2.74
CA ASP A 1095 -1.90 8.23 -2.11
C ASP A 1095 -0.44 8.00 -1.66
N ASP A 1096 0.54 8.52 -2.42
CA ASP A 1096 1.97 8.39 -2.14
C ASP A 1096 2.70 9.76 -2.06
N GLY A 1097 3.71 9.87 -1.20
CA GLY A 1097 4.49 11.10 -0.98
C GLY A 1097 5.43 11.45 -2.14
N LEU A 1098 5.58 10.55 -3.12
CA LEU A 1098 6.48 10.69 -4.27
C LEU A 1098 6.12 11.87 -5.18
N LEU A 1099 4.83 12.15 -5.40
CA LEU A 1099 4.40 13.30 -6.21
C LEU A 1099 4.88 14.62 -5.58
N VAL A 1100 4.59 14.82 -4.29
CA VAL A 1100 4.98 16.02 -3.54
C VAL A 1100 6.50 16.17 -3.54
N PHE A 1101 7.23 15.08 -3.33
CA PHE A 1101 8.69 15.07 -3.43
C PHE A 1101 9.17 15.49 -4.82
N GLY A 1102 8.59 14.93 -5.89
CA GLY A 1102 8.94 15.27 -7.27
C GLY A 1102 8.67 16.73 -7.62
N LEU A 1103 7.57 17.31 -7.13
CA LEU A 1103 7.26 18.73 -7.30
C LEU A 1103 8.31 19.63 -6.60
N LYS A 1104 8.73 19.27 -5.38
CA LYS A 1104 9.76 19.98 -4.61
C LYS A 1104 11.16 19.84 -5.25
N ASP A 1105 11.60 18.61 -5.54
CA ASP A 1105 12.94 18.30 -6.09
C ASP A 1105 13.19 19.01 -7.43
N ARG A 1106 12.15 19.13 -8.26
CA ARG A 1106 12.20 19.82 -9.55
C ARG A 1106 11.92 21.33 -9.45
N GLY A 1107 11.65 21.86 -8.26
CA GLY A 1107 11.38 23.28 -8.03
C GLY A 1107 10.12 23.81 -8.73
N LEU A 1108 9.14 22.95 -9.04
CA LEU A 1108 7.97 23.35 -9.84
C LEU A 1108 7.09 24.39 -9.13
N GLY A 1109 7.09 24.40 -7.79
CA GLY A 1109 6.43 25.44 -7.00
C GLY A 1109 7.01 26.84 -7.22
N GLU A 1110 8.31 26.95 -7.50
CA GLU A 1110 8.97 28.24 -7.77
C GLU A 1110 8.85 28.63 -9.24
N VAL A 1111 8.94 27.66 -10.16
CA VAL A 1111 8.92 27.90 -11.61
C VAL A 1111 7.50 28.15 -12.12
N TYR A 1112 6.51 27.40 -11.61
CA TYR A 1112 5.10 27.48 -11.99
C TYR A 1112 4.19 27.56 -10.75
N PRO A 1113 4.26 28.65 -9.97
CA PRO A 1113 3.55 28.77 -8.70
C PRO A 1113 2.03 28.65 -8.85
N GLU A 1114 1.44 29.32 -9.84
CA GLU A 1114 -0.01 29.29 -10.06
C GLU A 1114 -0.54 27.89 -10.41
N ALA A 1115 0.15 27.18 -11.31
CA ALA A 1115 -0.24 25.82 -11.68
C ALA A 1115 -0.03 24.84 -10.51
N THR A 1116 1.06 24.98 -9.76
CA THR A 1116 1.30 24.12 -8.59
C THR A 1116 0.25 24.38 -7.51
N ALA A 1117 -0.15 25.64 -7.28
CA ALA A 1117 -1.23 25.97 -6.35
C ALA A 1117 -2.57 25.36 -6.79
N GLN A 1118 -2.94 25.46 -8.07
CA GLN A 1118 -4.15 24.84 -8.61
C GLN A 1118 -4.15 23.31 -8.45
N LEU A 1119 -3.01 22.66 -8.66
CA LEU A 1119 -2.85 21.21 -8.45
C LEU A 1119 -3.06 20.84 -6.97
N MET A 1120 -2.46 21.59 -6.04
CA MET A 1120 -2.65 21.34 -4.60
C MET A 1120 -4.12 21.56 -4.19
N ILE A 1121 -4.78 22.62 -4.70
CA ILE A 1121 -6.20 22.88 -4.46
C ILE A 1121 -7.07 21.73 -4.99
N TYR A 1122 -6.76 21.22 -6.19
CA TYR A 1122 -7.47 20.09 -6.78
C TYR A 1122 -7.31 18.81 -5.95
N LEU A 1123 -6.07 18.41 -5.66
CA LEU A 1123 -5.77 17.22 -4.87
C LEU A 1123 -6.37 17.33 -3.46
N GLY A 1124 -6.44 18.55 -2.93
CA GLY A 1124 -7.04 18.81 -1.64
C GLY A 1124 -8.55 18.70 -1.64
N ALA A 1125 -9.22 18.96 -2.77
CA ALA A 1125 -10.67 18.98 -2.87
C ALA A 1125 -11.33 17.60 -2.81
N SER A 1126 -10.58 16.54 -3.09
CA SER A 1126 -10.99 15.13 -2.99
C SER A 1126 -10.77 14.52 -1.60
N VAL A 1127 -10.06 15.23 -0.71
CA VAL A 1127 -9.79 14.79 0.67
C VAL A 1127 -11.07 14.92 1.49
N GLN A 1128 -11.53 13.81 2.05
CA GLN A 1128 -12.54 13.78 3.12
C GLN A 1128 -11.78 13.61 4.45
N GLY A 1129 -12.02 14.51 5.42
CA GLY A 1129 -11.28 14.56 6.69
C GLY A 1129 -10.02 15.43 6.69
N LEU A 1130 -9.60 15.92 7.87
CA LEU A 1130 -8.39 16.75 8.04
C LEU A 1130 -7.09 15.96 8.31
N ALA A 1131 -7.14 14.63 8.40
CA ALA A 1131 -6.06 13.82 8.98
C ALA A 1131 -5.39 12.88 7.98
N ASP A 1132 -4.95 13.41 6.84
CA ASP A 1132 -4.08 12.67 5.94
C ASP A 1132 -2.64 13.22 6.05
N TRP A 1133 -1.77 12.44 6.71
CA TRP A 1133 -0.38 12.79 7.00
C TRP A 1133 0.44 13.14 5.74
N ARG A 1134 0.02 12.68 4.55
CA ARG A 1134 0.66 13.01 3.27
C ARG A 1134 0.60 14.51 2.97
N TRP A 1135 -0.40 15.21 3.53
CA TRP A 1135 -0.49 16.66 3.47
C TRP A 1135 0.49 17.38 4.40
N HIS A 1136 0.98 16.73 5.46
CA HIS A 1136 2.09 17.28 6.24
C HIS A 1136 3.38 17.31 5.42
N LEU A 1137 3.62 16.35 4.53
CA LEU A 1137 4.75 16.42 3.57
C LEU A 1137 4.55 17.57 2.56
N ALA A 1138 3.31 17.88 2.21
CA ALA A 1138 2.96 18.99 1.32
C ALA A 1138 3.00 20.36 2.01
N LYS A 1139 3.05 20.43 3.36
CA LYS A 1139 3.02 21.68 4.12
C LYS A 1139 4.07 22.68 3.62
N ASP A 1140 5.36 22.32 3.59
CA ASP A 1140 6.40 23.28 3.17
C ASP A 1140 6.22 23.76 1.72
N LEU A 1141 5.62 22.93 0.86
CA LEU A 1141 5.34 23.33 -0.52
C LEU A 1141 4.19 24.35 -0.56
N ILE A 1142 3.13 24.13 0.22
CA ILE A 1142 1.99 25.06 0.33
C ILE A 1142 2.43 26.38 0.97
N ASP A 1143 3.21 26.32 2.06
CA ASP A 1143 3.73 27.51 2.74
C ASP A 1143 4.63 28.32 1.79
N GLY A 1144 5.55 27.66 1.08
CA GLY A 1144 6.38 28.28 0.07
C GLY A 1144 5.58 28.91 -1.08
N LEU A 1145 4.50 28.28 -1.54
CA LEU A 1145 3.62 28.84 -2.57
C LEU A 1145 2.90 30.11 -2.09
N LEU A 1146 2.49 30.18 -0.83
CA LEU A 1146 1.81 31.36 -0.27
C LEU A 1146 2.71 32.59 -0.16
N GLU A 1147 4.03 32.40 -0.08
CA GLU A 1147 5.04 33.47 -0.11
C GLU A 1147 5.31 33.99 -1.53
N LEU A 1148 4.89 33.28 -2.57
CA LEU A 1148 5.09 33.63 -3.98
C LEU A 1148 3.92 34.47 -4.55
N ASP A 1149 4.14 35.03 -5.74
CA ASP A 1149 3.14 35.83 -6.47
C ASP A 1149 2.09 34.90 -7.10
N LEU A 1150 0.96 34.77 -6.42
CA LEU A 1150 -0.21 33.98 -6.83
C LEU A 1150 -1.38 34.91 -7.13
N SER A 1151 -2.32 34.47 -7.98
CA SER A 1151 -3.59 35.18 -8.13
C SER A 1151 -4.35 35.22 -6.79
N GLU A 1152 -5.13 36.29 -6.55
CA GLU A 1152 -5.93 36.44 -5.32
C GLU A 1152 -6.89 35.25 -5.10
N ASP A 1153 -7.45 34.67 -6.17
CA ASP A 1153 -8.30 33.48 -6.09
C ASP A 1153 -7.51 32.25 -5.64
N SER A 1154 -6.37 31.95 -6.29
CA SER A 1154 -5.52 30.81 -5.93
C SER A 1154 -4.93 30.95 -4.54
N ARG A 1155 -4.48 32.15 -4.16
CA ARG A 1155 -3.98 32.42 -2.80
C ARG A 1155 -5.09 32.19 -1.77
N THR A 1156 -6.28 32.72 -1.98
CA THR A 1156 -7.41 32.55 -1.06
C THR A 1156 -7.79 31.08 -0.94
N ARG A 1157 -7.94 30.36 -2.06
CA ARG A 1157 -8.31 28.94 -2.08
C ARG A 1157 -7.21 28.03 -1.52
N LEU A 1158 -5.95 28.39 -1.69
CA LEU A 1158 -4.82 27.65 -1.10
C LEU A 1158 -4.74 27.90 0.42
N GLN A 1159 -5.05 29.11 0.90
CA GLN A 1159 -5.21 29.40 2.33
C GLN A 1159 -6.42 28.65 2.91
N GLU A 1160 -7.56 28.63 2.21
CA GLU A 1160 -8.73 27.82 2.59
C GLU A 1160 -8.40 26.34 2.64
N LEU A 1161 -7.60 25.84 1.68
CA LEU A 1161 -7.10 24.47 1.69
C LEU A 1161 -6.19 24.21 2.90
N GLN A 1162 -5.22 25.09 3.15
CA GLN A 1162 -4.29 25.00 4.28
C GLN A 1162 -5.05 24.96 5.61
N VAL A 1163 -6.12 25.75 5.74
CA VAL A 1163 -7.04 25.72 6.89
C VAL A 1163 -7.85 24.44 6.93
N ARG A 1164 -8.45 24.04 5.79
CA ARG A 1164 -9.28 22.82 5.68
C ARG A 1164 -8.48 21.55 5.97
N LEU A 1165 -7.17 21.56 5.76
CA LEU A 1165 -6.27 20.43 6.05
C LEU A 1165 -5.51 20.59 7.38
N GLY A 1166 -5.77 21.63 8.17
CA GLY A 1166 -5.10 21.85 9.45
C GLY A 1166 -3.59 22.11 9.35
N LEU A 1167 -3.10 22.58 8.19
CA LEU A 1167 -1.68 22.81 7.91
C LEU A 1167 -1.20 24.22 8.30
N GLY A 1168 -2.12 25.14 8.63
CA GLY A 1168 -1.80 26.52 8.97
C GLY A 1168 -0.92 26.63 10.22
N ASP A 1169 -0.08 27.66 10.27
CA ASP A 1169 0.72 27.93 11.46
C ASP A 1169 -0.18 28.16 12.66
N GLN A 1170 0.12 27.42 13.73
CA GLN A 1170 -0.48 27.67 15.02
C GLN A 1170 -0.09 29.10 15.41
N PRO A 1171 -1.05 29.99 15.72
CA PRO A 1171 -0.68 31.25 16.32
C PRO A 1171 0.12 30.94 17.59
N GLU A 1172 1.37 31.42 17.65
CA GLU A 1172 2.17 31.40 18.87
C GLU A 1172 1.31 31.98 20.00
N GLY A 1173 0.86 31.11 20.89
CA GLY A 1173 0.08 31.42 22.08
C GLY A 1173 0.95 31.41 23.31
#